data_AF-A0A835QEB1-F1
#
_entry.id   AF-A0A835QEB1-F1
#
_cell.length_a   1.000
_cell.length_b   1.000
_cell.length_c   1.000
_cell.angle_alpha   90.00
_cell.angle_beta   90.00
_cell.angle_gamma   90.00
#
_symmetry.space_group_name_H-M   'P 1'
#
loop_
_entity.id
_entity.type
_entity.pdbx_description
1 polymer ?
#
loop_
_entity_poly.entity_id
_entity_poly.type
_entity_poly.pdbx_seq_one_letter_code
_entity_poly.pdbx_strand_id
1 'polypeptide(L)'
;MALTSPACAYMYSHPAVLPFFHANSPGARCSLQLAPSTFAVASSSSASTSSPLKALIFDCDGVILESEHLHREAYNDAFRHFAVRCPPTSLQPLHWDSHFYDDLQNQIGGGKPKMRWYFKENGWPSSLIYEGPPSTDTDRERLIDVIQDWKTERYKEIIKSGTVKARSGVLRLMDDAKGAGIKLAVCSAATKSSVVLCLESLLGEERFHGLDCFLAGDDVKEKKPSPSIYLTASKKLGVPGGNCLVVEDSVIGLQAANGAGMPCIITYTSSTANQDFKDAIATYPDLGSKSSCIHPIPAELLERKETWARLTLCSIWTCWHESLLKFRNSVVLMSRALHRGFTGSNGRSSISSGVGDSLDNSYELNGLSENELYHELPSPSGRSRNSFTAGLLRLGLAFVVIISLWGSLHWARYISTASQLSILRVNRRLQEQLLADLSLLGGLSHGIGKLKELEFCPPEYENHVPCYYNASDFGETDDPVEFERHCVRRSSQEQGCLILAPRNYRIPLRWPTGRDFIWKDNVKITGQEFSSGSLTKRMMVEEDQISFRSDSLMVDGVEDYSHRIAEMIGLRNESNFNEAGVRTVLDIGCGFGSFGAHLSAMHLLTLCIANYEPSGSQVQLTLERGLPAMIGGLASKQLPFRSLAFDMVHCARCGIDWEKKDGIFLVEVDRLLRPGGYFVWTTLTNTPRSLRNKDNQKNWVLNYDFAENLCWEMLSQQDETIVWRKTSKIQCYNTRKAGLPLCDDTHDIECPYCPHKFCIGRTRRQRWIPIEERRTWPSQAIPNTTELSIYDIHPDHFIGDSLKWKSAVQNYWCEAFPTYPRTYDMVHAQGLLSMHQHHTCSINDIFLEVDRILRPEGWVIIRDTTSLVEAVRSVSAQLKWEARLIEIDGNKDEKLL
;
A
#
# COMPACT_ATOMS: atom_id res chain seq x y z
N MET A 1 0.60 -1.08 6.02
CA MET A 1 -0.87 -1.08 5.92
C MET A 1 -1.21 -1.88 4.67
N ALA A 2 -1.53 -3.17 4.82
CA ALA A 2 -1.77 -4.08 3.69
C ALA A 2 -2.66 -5.25 4.15
N LEU A 3 -3.65 -5.61 3.34
CA LEU A 3 -4.34 -6.90 3.42
C LEU A 3 -3.66 -7.81 2.38
N THR A 4 -2.62 -8.53 2.80
CA THR A 4 -1.95 -9.52 1.94
C THR A 4 -2.70 -10.85 1.94
N SER A 5 -2.53 -11.62 0.86
CA SER A 5 -2.93 -13.04 0.81
C SER A 5 -2.38 -13.79 2.03
N PRO A 6 -3.14 -14.73 2.64
CA PRO A 6 -2.76 -15.37 3.90
C PRO A 6 -1.43 -16.13 3.88
N ALA A 7 -0.88 -16.47 2.71
CA ALA A 7 0.44 -17.07 2.56
C ALA A 7 1.61 -16.05 2.53
N CYS A 8 1.33 -14.75 2.36
CA CYS A 8 2.30 -13.64 2.46
C CYS A 8 2.13 -12.83 3.76
N ALA A 9 1.50 -13.42 4.78
CA ALA A 9 1.42 -12.86 6.12
C ALA A 9 2.43 -13.55 7.07
N TYR A 10 2.70 -12.90 8.20
CA TYR A 10 3.42 -13.45 9.37
C TYR A 10 4.95 -13.64 9.26
N MET A 11 5.70 -12.53 9.22
CA MET A 11 6.89 -12.40 10.07
C MET A 11 6.94 -11.05 10.78
N TYR A 12 6.95 -11.08 12.11
CA TYR A 12 7.27 -9.98 13.01
C TYR A 12 7.85 -10.55 14.30
N SER A 13 9.10 -10.19 14.64
CA SER A 13 9.78 -10.67 15.85
C SER A 13 10.50 -9.52 16.57
N HIS A 14 9.75 -8.87 17.47
CA HIS A 14 10.20 -7.90 18.49
C HIS A 14 10.77 -6.54 18.02
N PRO A 15 10.84 -5.52 18.92
CA PRO A 15 10.53 -4.16 18.52
C PRO A 15 11.72 -3.21 18.39
N ALA A 16 11.68 -2.39 17.35
CA ALA A 16 12.38 -1.11 17.27
C ALA A 16 11.35 0.01 16.98
N VAL A 17 10.47 0.29 17.95
CA VAL A 17 9.49 1.38 17.82
C VAL A 17 10.18 2.72 18.09
N LEU A 18 10.59 3.40 17.03
CA LEU A 18 10.84 4.85 17.06
C LEU A 18 9.55 5.58 16.65
N PRO A 19 9.04 6.53 17.46
CA PRO A 19 7.71 7.08 17.26
C PRO A 19 7.68 8.25 16.26
N PHE A 20 6.86 8.14 15.22
CA PHE A 20 6.41 9.31 14.45
C PHE A 20 5.30 10.05 15.21
N PHE A 21 5.69 10.91 16.15
CA PHE A 21 4.78 11.91 16.70
C PHE A 21 4.64 13.10 15.75
N HIS A 22 3.43 13.36 15.26
CA HIS A 22 3.05 14.72 14.90
C HIS A 22 2.81 15.51 16.20
N ALA A 23 3.69 16.47 16.48
CA ALA A 23 3.50 17.49 17.51
C ALA A 23 3.74 18.86 16.88
N ASN A 24 2.84 19.81 17.12
CA ASN A 24 2.94 21.16 16.56
C ASN A 24 3.86 22.05 17.41
N SER A 25 4.70 22.83 16.72
CA SER A 25 5.34 24.06 17.19
C SER A 25 6.44 23.94 18.27
N PRO A 26 7.34 24.94 18.41
CA PRO A 26 8.00 25.68 17.32
C PRO A 26 9.53 25.89 17.51
N GLY A 27 10.26 25.91 16.39
CA GLY A 27 11.46 26.75 16.16
C GLY A 27 12.67 26.73 17.12
N ALA A 28 13.74 26.02 16.74
CA ALA A 28 15.14 26.41 17.00
C ALA A 28 16.10 25.75 15.98
N ARG A 29 17.23 26.39 15.67
CA ARG A 29 18.34 25.82 14.86
C ARG A 29 19.64 25.78 15.67
N CYS A 30 20.32 24.64 15.67
CA CYS A 30 21.77 24.53 15.81
C CYS A 30 22.17 23.15 15.20
N SER A 31 22.90 23.01 14.10
CA SER A 31 24.19 23.60 13.69
C SER A 31 25.37 23.07 14.50
N LEU A 32 26.05 22.06 13.95
CA LEU A 32 27.41 21.66 14.32
C LEU A 32 28.14 21.18 13.06
N GLN A 33 29.39 21.60 12.88
CA GLN A 33 30.15 21.46 11.63
C GLN A 33 31.16 20.30 11.70
N LEU A 34 31.52 19.75 10.54
CA LEU A 34 32.74 18.97 10.33
C LEU A 34 33.68 19.74 9.40
N ALA A 35 34.95 19.89 9.81
CA ALA A 35 36.05 20.50 9.06
C ALA A 35 37.40 20.25 9.79
N PRO A 36 38.57 20.45 9.16
CA PRO A 36 38.87 20.58 7.71
C PRO A 36 38.97 19.17 7.08
N SER A 37 39.67 18.83 5.98
CA SER A 37 40.64 19.44 5.04
C SER A 37 40.56 18.67 3.69
N THR A 38 41.23 18.99 2.57
CA THR A 38 42.37 19.88 2.25
C THR A 38 42.08 20.85 1.09
N PHE A 39 43.04 21.74 0.81
CA PHE A 39 42.93 22.88 -0.12
C PHE A 39 42.89 22.50 -1.62
N ALA A 40 42.01 23.16 -2.36
CA ALA A 40 42.34 23.73 -3.67
C ALA A 40 41.69 25.13 -3.75
N VAL A 41 42.46 26.17 -4.10
CA VAL A 41 41.97 27.55 -4.17
C VAL A 41 41.74 27.97 -5.62
N ALA A 42 40.51 28.34 -5.94
CA ALA A 42 40.19 29.12 -7.13
C ALA A 42 39.27 30.27 -6.71
N SER A 43 39.72 31.51 -6.91
CA SER A 43 39.04 32.71 -6.43
C SER A 43 38.36 33.47 -7.56
N SER A 44 37.04 33.65 -7.48
CA SER A 44 36.34 34.72 -8.20
C SER A 44 35.14 35.24 -7.42
N SER A 45 34.94 36.55 -7.51
CA SER A 45 33.96 37.34 -6.76
C SER A 45 32.51 36.96 -7.04
N SER A 46 31.70 36.83 -5.99
CA SER A 46 30.25 36.73 -6.09
C SER A 46 29.61 38.06 -6.48
N ALA A 47 29.19 38.20 -7.74
CA ALA A 47 28.21 39.20 -8.15
C ALA A 47 26.80 38.62 -8.00
N SER A 48 25.91 39.32 -7.30
CA SER A 48 24.52 38.89 -7.11
C SER A 48 23.67 39.17 -8.36
N THR A 49 23.81 38.34 -9.38
CA THR A 49 22.94 38.38 -10.56
C THR A 49 21.55 37.87 -10.20
N SER A 50 20.51 38.67 -10.43
CA SER A 50 19.13 38.19 -10.46
C SER A 50 19.00 37.09 -11.51
N SER A 51 18.57 35.90 -11.10
CA SER A 51 18.40 34.74 -11.98
C SER A 51 17.50 35.09 -13.17
N PRO A 52 17.94 34.97 -14.44
CA PRO A 52 17.10 35.30 -15.58
C PRO A 52 15.87 34.37 -15.65
N LEU A 53 14.74 34.91 -16.09
CA LEU A 53 13.52 34.14 -16.35
C LEU A 53 13.81 33.05 -17.40
N LYS A 54 13.40 31.80 -17.13
CA LYS A 54 13.65 30.65 -18.00
C LYS A 54 12.39 29.87 -18.39
N ALA A 55 11.29 30.05 -17.67
CA ALA A 55 10.00 29.47 -18.02
C ALA A 55 8.84 30.44 -17.72
N LEU A 56 7.84 30.47 -18.58
CA LEU A 56 6.58 31.17 -18.40
C LEU A 56 5.44 30.14 -18.42
N ILE A 57 4.63 30.13 -17.37
CA ILE A 57 3.58 29.13 -17.15
C ILE A 57 2.24 29.84 -17.03
N PHE A 58 1.29 29.51 -17.89
CA PHE A 58 -0.07 30.07 -17.87
C PHE A 58 -1.05 29.07 -17.23
N ASP A 59 -2.08 29.55 -16.53
CA ASP A 59 -3.35 28.78 -16.47
C ASP A 59 -4.03 28.78 -17.86
N CYS A 60 -5.00 27.90 -18.09
CA CYS A 60 -5.87 27.95 -19.26
C CYS A 60 -7.12 28.77 -18.96
N ASP A 61 -7.92 28.29 -18.01
CA ASP A 61 -9.17 28.92 -17.59
C ASP A 61 -8.88 30.26 -16.91
N GLY A 62 -9.71 31.26 -17.20
CA GLY A 62 -9.51 32.65 -16.75
C GLY A 62 -8.30 33.38 -17.35
N VAL A 63 -7.24 32.69 -17.78
CA VAL A 63 -5.98 33.29 -18.27
C VAL A 63 -5.86 33.25 -19.78
N ILE A 64 -5.91 32.07 -20.40
CA ILE A 64 -5.88 31.92 -21.87
C ILE A 64 -7.26 32.25 -22.45
N LEU A 65 -8.35 31.83 -21.80
CA LEU A 65 -9.72 32.14 -22.22
C LEU A 65 -10.63 32.55 -21.06
N GLU A 66 -11.69 33.29 -21.40
CA GLU A 66 -12.77 33.65 -20.49
C GLU A 66 -13.84 32.54 -20.47
N SER A 67 -13.55 31.40 -19.82
CA SER A 67 -14.36 30.17 -19.95
C SER A 67 -15.71 30.19 -19.24
N GLU A 68 -15.87 30.91 -18.12
CA GLU A 68 -17.14 30.89 -17.37
C GLU A 68 -18.30 31.57 -18.12
N HIS A 69 -18.05 32.64 -18.88
CA HIS A 69 -19.08 33.21 -19.76
C HIS A 69 -19.62 32.17 -20.74
N LEU A 70 -18.72 31.41 -21.37
CA LEU A 70 -19.04 30.41 -22.39
C LEU A 70 -19.73 29.19 -21.78
N HIS A 71 -19.40 28.82 -20.53
CA HIS A 71 -20.14 27.82 -19.77
C HIS A 71 -21.57 28.27 -19.45
N ARG A 72 -21.75 29.52 -19.00
CA ARG A 72 -23.06 30.13 -18.73
C ARG A 72 -23.93 30.22 -19.99
N GLU A 73 -23.34 30.63 -21.11
CA GLU A 73 -23.97 30.66 -22.43
C GLU A 73 -24.45 29.26 -22.85
N ALA A 74 -23.60 28.24 -22.71
CA ALA A 74 -23.95 26.86 -23.02
C ALA A 74 -25.09 26.29 -22.12
N TYR A 75 -25.17 26.66 -20.83
CA TYR A 75 -26.33 26.32 -19.99
C TYR A 75 -27.61 27.00 -20.48
N ASN A 76 -27.56 28.30 -20.75
CA ASN A 76 -28.72 29.06 -21.22
C ASN A 76 -29.20 28.61 -22.61
N ASP A 77 -28.28 28.16 -23.47
CA ASP A 77 -28.62 27.50 -24.74
C ASP A 77 -29.28 26.14 -24.50
N ALA A 78 -28.81 25.32 -23.55
CA ALA A 78 -29.42 24.03 -23.22
C ALA A 78 -30.83 24.19 -22.64
N PHE A 79 -31.01 25.14 -21.71
CA PHE A 79 -32.32 25.47 -21.15
C PHE A 79 -33.29 25.97 -22.23
N ARG A 80 -32.80 26.75 -23.21
CA ARG A 80 -33.61 27.19 -24.36
C ARG A 80 -33.92 26.05 -25.33
N HIS A 81 -32.97 25.16 -25.59
CA HIS A 81 -33.13 24.01 -26.49
C HIS A 81 -34.20 23.03 -25.98
N PHE A 82 -34.16 22.67 -24.70
CA PHE A 82 -35.17 21.82 -24.06
C PHE A 82 -36.36 22.59 -23.48
N ALA A 83 -36.46 23.91 -23.73
CA ALA A 83 -37.48 24.81 -23.20
C ALA A 83 -37.77 24.66 -21.68
N VAL A 84 -36.71 24.46 -20.89
CA VAL A 84 -36.73 24.20 -19.43
C VAL A 84 -37.34 25.39 -18.69
N ARG A 85 -38.41 25.20 -17.92
CA ARG A 85 -39.14 26.26 -17.21
C ARG A 85 -39.13 26.01 -15.70
N CYS A 86 -38.43 26.87 -14.97
CA CYS A 86 -38.34 26.85 -13.51
C CYS A 86 -38.77 28.24 -12.97
N PRO A 87 -39.87 28.35 -12.20
CA PRO A 87 -40.89 27.32 -11.97
C PRO A 87 -41.63 26.93 -13.28
N PRO A 88 -42.35 25.79 -13.31
CA PRO A 88 -43.04 25.28 -14.52
C PRO A 88 -44.06 26.23 -15.15
N THR A 89 -44.57 27.19 -14.37
CA THR A 89 -45.49 28.24 -14.80
C THR A 89 -44.83 29.38 -15.57
N SER A 90 -43.49 29.40 -15.68
CA SER A 90 -42.77 30.41 -16.45
C SER A 90 -43.15 30.37 -17.94
N LEU A 91 -43.36 31.56 -18.51
CA LEU A 91 -43.58 31.74 -19.95
C LEU A 91 -42.27 31.69 -20.76
N GLN A 92 -41.12 31.84 -20.11
CA GLN A 92 -39.80 31.85 -20.73
C GLN A 92 -38.94 30.69 -20.21
N PRO A 93 -38.02 30.13 -21.03
CA PRO A 93 -37.02 29.20 -20.55
C PRO A 93 -36.14 29.81 -19.45
N LEU A 94 -35.61 28.95 -18.59
CA LEU A 94 -34.64 29.31 -17.56
C LEU A 94 -33.42 29.99 -18.18
N HIS A 95 -32.96 31.06 -17.54
CA HIS A 95 -31.79 31.80 -17.94
C HIS A 95 -31.04 32.29 -16.70
N TRP A 96 -29.78 31.86 -16.55
CA TRP A 96 -28.87 32.38 -15.53
C TRP A 96 -28.12 33.61 -16.08
N ASP A 97 -28.35 34.77 -15.46
CA ASP A 97 -27.55 35.98 -15.69
C ASP A 97 -26.11 35.82 -15.13
N SER A 98 -25.23 36.79 -15.38
CA SER A 98 -23.83 36.69 -14.94
C SER A 98 -23.72 36.63 -13.43
N HIS A 99 -24.29 37.60 -12.70
CA HIS A 99 -24.14 37.71 -11.25
C HIS A 99 -24.62 36.43 -10.56
N PHE A 100 -25.80 35.94 -10.94
CA PHE A 100 -26.33 34.70 -10.37
C PHE A 100 -25.45 33.47 -10.72
N TYR A 101 -24.94 33.39 -11.94
CA TYR A 101 -24.06 32.29 -12.34
C TYR A 101 -22.67 32.37 -11.68
N ASP A 102 -22.15 33.57 -11.46
CA ASP A 102 -20.88 33.83 -10.78
C ASP A 102 -20.99 33.44 -9.29
N ASP A 103 -22.07 33.79 -8.61
CA ASP A 103 -22.39 33.28 -7.26
C ASP A 103 -22.50 31.74 -7.25
N LEU A 104 -23.27 31.18 -8.19
CA LEU A 104 -23.52 29.74 -8.31
C LEU A 104 -22.25 28.94 -8.62
N GLN A 105 -21.32 29.48 -9.41
CA GLN A 105 -20.00 28.89 -9.69
C GLN A 105 -19.12 28.89 -8.44
N ASN A 106 -19.07 29.99 -7.70
CA ASN A 106 -18.21 30.11 -6.52
C ASN A 106 -18.74 29.34 -5.31
N GLN A 107 -20.04 29.01 -5.27
CA GLN A 107 -20.67 28.27 -4.15
C GLN A 107 -20.94 26.79 -4.46
N ILE A 108 -21.42 26.46 -5.68
CA ILE A 108 -21.86 25.12 -6.07
C ILE A 108 -21.03 24.63 -7.27
N GLY A 109 -19.92 23.95 -6.98
CA GLY A 109 -19.02 23.43 -8.02
C GLY A 109 -19.63 22.30 -8.87
N GLY A 110 -19.17 22.18 -10.12
CA GLY A 110 -19.57 21.12 -11.06
C GLY A 110 -20.82 21.44 -11.88
N GLY A 111 -21.14 20.59 -12.87
CA GLY A 111 -22.28 20.78 -13.78
C GLY A 111 -23.62 20.30 -13.22
N LYS A 112 -23.78 18.97 -13.10
CA LYS A 112 -24.98 18.36 -12.50
C LYS A 112 -25.34 18.94 -11.11
N PRO A 113 -24.40 19.19 -10.17
CA PRO A 113 -24.74 19.73 -8.85
C PRO A 113 -25.40 21.10 -8.88
N LYS A 114 -25.00 22.01 -9.78
CA LYS A 114 -25.65 23.31 -9.97
C LYS A 114 -27.12 23.17 -10.34
N MET A 115 -27.43 22.27 -11.28
CA MET A 115 -28.81 22.01 -11.70
C MET A 115 -29.61 21.32 -10.59
N ARG A 116 -29.06 20.31 -9.90
CA ARG A 116 -29.70 19.66 -8.74
C ARG A 116 -30.02 20.68 -7.64
N TRP A 117 -29.06 21.54 -7.29
CA TRP A 117 -29.26 22.60 -6.30
C TRP A 117 -30.32 23.61 -6.76
N TYR A 118 -30.20 24.14 -7.99
CA TYR A 118 -31.13 25.13 -8.52
C TYR A 118 -32.58 24.61 -8.56
N PHE A 119 -32.82 23.40 -9.06
CA PHE A 119 -34.15 22.79 -9.13
C PHE A 119 -34.67 22.33 -7.76
N LYS A 120 -33.80 22.08 -6.77
CA LYS A 120 -34.20 21.81 -5.40
C LYS A 120 -34.71 23.06 -4.69
N GLU A 121 -34.02 24.19 -4.83
CA GLU A 121 -34.41 25.45 -4.19
C GLU A 121 -35.56 26.17 -4.91
N ASN A 122 -35.67 26.06 -6.24
CA ASN A 122 -36.66 26.77 -7.06
C ASN A 122 -37.81 25.88 -7.60
N GLY A 123 -37.75 24.58 -7.34
CA GLY A 123 -38.72 23.58 -7.80
C GLY A 123 -38.37 22.95 -9.15
N TRP A 124 -38.71 21.67 -9.30
CA TRP A 124 -38.39 20.91 -10.51
C TRP A 124 -39.13 21.43 -11.76
N PRO A 125 -38.43 21.61 -12.90
CA PRO A 125 -38.97 22.29 -14.06
C PRO A 125 -39.79 21.37 -14.98
N SER A 126 -40.63 21.99 -15.82
CA SER A 126 -41.12 21.36 -17.06
C SER A 126 -40.16 21.62 -18.23
N SER A 127 -40.22 20.80 -19.27
CA SER A 127 -39.32 20.85 -20.44
C SER A 127 -39.93 20.12 -21.65
N LEU A 128 -39.21 20.06 -22.78
CA LEU A 128 -39.51 19.17 -23.91
C LEU A 128 -39.14 17.69 -23.61
N ILE A 129 -38.43 17.41 -22.52
CA ILE A 129 -38.08 16.05 -22.09
C ILE A 129 -39.19 15.49 -21.18
N TYR A 130 -39.76 16.34 -20.33
CA TYR A 130 -40.88 16.05 -19.44
C TYR A 130 -41.86 17.24 -19.42
N GLU A 131 -43.10 17.04 -19.92
CA GLU A 131 -44.10 18.11 -20.06
C GLU A 131 -44.48 18.78 -18.72
N GLY A 132 -44.36 18.04 -17.61
CA GLY A 132 -44.51 18.52 -16.24
C GLY A 132 -43.29 18.18 -15.38
N PRO A 133 -43.26 18.62 -14.11
CA PRO A 133 -42.14 18.33 -13.20
C PRO A 133 -41.89 16.82 -13.04
N PRO A 134 -40.63 16.34 -13.15
CA PRO A 134 -40.30 14.95 -12.91
C PRO A 134 -40.63 14.52 -11.47
N SER A 135 -41.48 13.50 -11.36
CA SER A 135 -42.07 13.03 -10.10
C SER A 135 -41.19 12.01 -9.38
N THR A 136 -40.39 11.23 -10.11
CA THR A 136 -39.44 10.25 -9.56
C THR A 136 -38.01 10.79 -9.58
N ASP A 137 -37.15 10.30 -8.69
CA ASP A 137 -35.74 10.71 -8.66
C ASP A 137 -34.94 10.19 -9.86
N THR A 138 -35.33 9.05 -10.45
CA THR A 138 -34.80 8.56 -11.73
C THR A 138 -35.11 9.52 -12.89
N ASP A 139 -36.33 10.08 -12.96
CA ASP A 139 -36.69 11.07 -13.98
C ASP A 139 -35.98 12.41 -13.78
N ARG A 140 -35.77 12.80 -12.50
CA ARG A 140 -35.04 14.02 -12.11
C ARG A 140 -33.58 13.98 -12.51
N GLU A 141 -32.88 12.88 -12.24
CA GLU A 141 -31.49 12.71 -12.66
C GLU A 141 -31.38 12.60 -14.18
N ARG A 142 -32.25 11.80 -14.83
CA ARG A 142 -32.28 11.68 -16.30
C ARG A 142 -32.50 13.02 -17.01
N LEU A 143 -33.34 13.90 -16.46
CA LEU A 143 -33.51 15.27 -16.97
C LEU A 143 -32.21 16.07 -16.90
N ILE A 144 -31.51 16.00 -15.76
CA ILE A 144 -30.24 16.70 -15.54
C ILE A 144 -29.13 16.18 -16.46
N ASP A 145 -29.07 14.87 -16.70
CA ASP A 145 -28.07 14.25 -17.56
C ASP A 145 -28.23 14.67 -19.02
N VAL A 146 -29.45 14.61 -19.55
CA VAL A 146 -29.74 15.04 -20.93
C VAL A 146 -29.42 16.52 -21.13
N ILE A 147 -29.68 17.38 -20.14
CA ILE A 147 -29.31 18.80 -20.20
C ILE A 147 -27.78 18.97 -20.08
N GLN A 148 -27.11 18.24 -19.18
CA GLN A 148 -25.67 18.35 -18.94
C GLN A 148 -24.84 17.88 -20.15
N ASP A 149 -25.20 16.75 -20.75
CA ASP A 149 -24.50 16.20 -21.90
C ASP A 149 -24.66 17.11 -23.13
N TRP A 150 -25.89 17.56 -23.40
CA TRP A 150 -26.14 18.53 -24.48
C TRP A 150 -25.39 19.84 -24.25
N LYS A 151 -25.40 20.38 -23.02
CA LYS A 151 -24.61 21.57 -22.64
C LYS A 151 -23.11 21.34 -22.85
N THR A 152 -22.63 20.12 -22.65
CA THR A 152 -21.23 19.75 -22.81
C THR A 152 -20.85 19.74 -24.29
N GLU A 153 -21.65 19.15 -25.17
CA GLU A 153 -21.41 19.24 -26.62
C GLU A 153 -21.58 20.68 -27.13
N ARG A 154 -22.58 21.42 -26.66
CA ARG A 154 -22.78 22.84 -27.02
C ARG A 154 -21.60 23.71 -26.64
N TYR A 155 -20.98 23.47 -25.48
CA TYR A 155 -19.74 24.17 -25.10
C TYR A 155 -18.59 23.85 -26.09
N LYS A 156 -18.45 22.59 -26.54
CA LYS A 156 -17.46 22.23 -27.57
C LYS A 156 -17.74 22.93 -28.91
N GLU A 157 -19.02 23.06 -29.32
CA GLU A 157 -19.40 23.83 -30.51
C GLU A 157 -18.98 25.29 -30.39
N ILE A 158 -19.25 25.94 -29.25
CA ILE A 158 -18.91 27.34 -28.99
C ILE A 158 -17.38 27.53 -29.11
N ILE A 159 -16.58 26.67 -28.49
CA ILE A 159 -15.11 26.70 -28.61
C ILE A 159 -14.66 26.46 -30.07
N LYS A 160 -15.22 25.47 -30.77
CA LYS A 160 -14.87 25.14 -32.17
C LYS A 160 -15.39 26.15 -33.21
N SER A 161 -16.27 27.08 -32.83
CA SER A 161 -16.87 28.06 -33.75
C SER A 161 -15.88 29.07 -34.35
N GLY A 162 -14.68 29.19 -33.79
CA GLY A 162 -13.71 30.24 -34.16
C GLY A 162 -14.11 31.66 -33.74
N THR A 163 -15.24 31.83 -33.02
CA THR A 163 -15.66 33.14 -32.50
C THR A 163 -14.98 33.49 -31.17
N VAL A 164 -14.70 32.47 -30.35
CA VAL A 164 -13.92 32.58 -29.11
C VAL A 164 -12.47 32.91 -29.45
N LYS A 165 -11.85 33.78 -28.64
CA LYS A 165 -10.46 34.24 -28.82
C LYS A 165 -9.73 34.19 -27.49
N ALA A 166 -8.41 33.98 -27.55
CA ALA A 166 -7.56 34.07 -26.38
C ALA A 166 -7.60 35.49 -25.78
N ARG A 167 -7.43 35.62 -24.45
CA ARG A 167 -7.46 36.91 -23.75
C ARG A 167 -6.36 37.86 -24.26
N SER A 168 -6.62 39.16 -24.14
CA SER A 168 -5.80 40.22 -24.74
C SER A 168 -4.33 40.09 -24.31
N GLY A 169 -3.45 39.99 -25.30
CA GLY A 169 -1.99 39.90 -25.12
C GLY A 169 -1.40 38.51 -24.83
N VAL A 170 -2.21 37.48 -24.55
CA VAL A 170 -1.72 36.11 -24.25
C VAL A 170 -0.85 35.55 -25.38
N LEU A 171 -1.38 35.50 -26.61
CA LEU A 171 -0.67 34.94 -27.77
C LEU A 171 0.63 35.69 -28.07
N ARG A 172 0.59 37.03 -27.98
CA ARG A 172 1.78 37.88 -28.11
C ARG A 172 2.84 37.51 -27.07
N LEU A 173 2.46 37.37 -25.79
CA LEU A 173 3.41 37.07 -24.73
C LEU A 173 4.01 35.67 -24.87
N MET A 174 3.24 34.69 -25.37
CA MET A 174 3.76 33.36 -25.74
C MET A 174 4.78 33.46 -26.88
N ASP A 175 4.44 34.16 -27.96
CA ASP A 175 5.32 34.34 -29.13
C ASP A 175 6.62 35.10 -28.76
N ASP A 176 6.51 36.19 -27.99
CA ASP A 176 7.63 36.98 -27.47
C ASP A 176 8.56 36.12 -26.57
N ALA A 177 7.99 35.33 -25.66
CA ALA A 177 8.74 34.48 -24.75
C ALA A 177 9.46 33.33 -25.48
N LYS A 178 8.78 32.67 -26.42
CA LYS A 178 9.36 31.62 -27.28
C LYS A 178 10.49 32.18 -28.15
N GLY A 179 10.32 33.38 -28.70
CA GLY A 179 11.36 34.11 -29.44
C GLY A 179 12.57 34.49 -28.58
N ALA A 180 12.38 34.71 -27.27
CA ALA A 180 13.45 34.94 -26.30
C ALA A 180 14.11 33.66 -25.76
N GLY A 181 13.68 32.46 -26.20
CA GLY A 181 14.17 31.18 -25.69
C GLY A 181 13.70 30.84 -24.27
N ILE A 182 12.64 31.49 -23.79
CA ILE A 182 11.98 31.18 -22.52
C ILE A 182 11.00 30.03 -22.78
N LYS A 183 11.06 28.99 -21.94
CA LYS A 183 10.19 27.82 -22.08
C LYS A 183 8.72 28.16 -21.82
N LEU A 184 7.81 27.56 -22.56
CA LEU A 184 6.36 27.76 -22.40
C LEU A 184 5.67 26.57 -21.76
N ALA A 185 4.74 26.84 -20.84
CA ALA A 185 3.86 25.82 -20.30
C ALA A 185 2.43 26.30 -20.03
N VAL A 186 1.49 25.35 -20.01
CA VAL A 186 0.09 25.55 -19.59
C VAL A 186 -0.26 24.55 -18.48
N CYS A 187 -0.94 25.02 -17.43
CA CYS A 187 -1.22 24.30 -16.19
C CYS A 187 -2.61 24.63 -15.61
N SER A 188 -3.65 23.93 -16.08
CA SER A 188 -5.05 24.09 -15.60
C SER A 188 -5.51 22.98 -14.65
N ALA A 189 -6.48 23.28 -13.79
CA ALA A 189 -7.16 22.31 -12.93
C ALA A 189 -8.33 21.57 -13.61
N ALA A 190 -8.78 22.03 -14.78
CA ALA A 190 -9.82 21.40 -15.59
C ALA A 190 -9.36 20.07 -16.20
N THR A 191 -10.29 19.32 -16.80
CA THR A 191 -10.00 18.00 -17.38
C THR A 191 -9.19 18.12 -18.67
N LYS A 192 -8.33 17.13 -18.93
CA LYS A 192 -7.35 17.17 -20.02
C LYS A 192 -7.99 17.34 -21.39
N SER A 193 -9.10 16.65 -21.66
CA SER A 193 -9.85 16.77 -22.92
C SER A 193 -10.50 18.14 -23.11
N SER A 194 -10.93 18.81 -22.03
CA SER A 194 -11.45 20.19 -22.10
C SER A 194 -10.33 21.18 -22.43
N VAL A 195 -9.18 21.06 -21.75
CA VAL A 195 -8.05 21.98 -21.95
C VAL A 195 -7.41 21.78 -23.31
N VAL A 196 -7.17 20.54 -23.77
CA VAL A 196 -6.66 20.25 -25.13
C VAL A 196 -7.53 20.91 -26.20
N LEU A 197 -8.86 20.71 -26.14
CA LEU A 197 -9.79 21.32 -27.08
C LEU A 197 -9.71 22.85 -27.10
N CYS A 198 -9.56 23.49 -25.94
CA CYS A 198 -9.40 24.94 -25.84
C CYS A 198 -8.06 25.40 -26.43
N LEU A 199 -6.96 24.70 -26.15
CA LEU A 199 -5.62 25.08 -26.64
C LEU A 199 -5.48 24.88 -28.16
N GLU A 200 -5.97 23.77 -28.70
CA GLU A 200 -6.04 23.51 -30.15
C GLU A 200 -6.81 24.63 -30.87
N SER A 201 -8.00 24.97 -30.35
CA SER A 201 -8.91 25.95 -30.98
C SER A 201 -8.44 27.41 -30.85
N LEU A 202 -7.69 27.76 -29.80
CA LEU A 202 -7.37 29.16 -29.47
C LEU A 202 -5.90 29.55 -29.67
N LEU A 203 -4.96 28.60 -29.54
CA LEU A 203 -3.54 28.86 -29.82
C LEU A 203 -3.20 28.54 -31.29
N GLY A 204 -3.88 27.55 -31.87
CA GLY A 204 -3.54 26.88 -33.12
C GLY A 204 -2.45 25.81 -32.93
N GLU A 205 -2.44 24.79 -33.80
CA GLU A 205 -1.56 23.61 -33.69
C GLU A 205 -0.08 23.98 -33.52
N GLU A 206 0.43 24.97 -34.27
CA GLU A 206 1.85 25.38 -34.21
C GLU A 206 2.28 25.89 -32.81
N ARG A 207 1.38 26.60 -32.12
CA ARG A 207 1.63 27.06 -30.75
C ARG A 207 1.41 25.96 -29.74
N PHE A 208 0.38 25.14 -29.91
CA PHE A 208 0.05 24.04 -28.98
C PHE A 208 1.14 22.95 -28.98
N HIS A 209 1.55 22.47 -30.16
CA HIS A 209 2.74 21.61 -30.32
C HIS A 209 4.06 22.33 -29.99
N GLY A 210 4.01 23.66 -29.88
CA GLY A 210 5.13 24.53 -29.53
C GLY A 210 5.33 24.78 -28.03
N LEU A 211 4.57 24.13 -27.14
CA LEU A 211 4.72 24.20 -25.68
C LEU A 211 5.76 23.18 -25.18
N ASP A 212 6.69 23.60 -24.31
CA ASP A 212 7.64 22.70 -23.65
C ASP A 212 6.95 21.76 -22.63
N CYS A 213 5.83 22.18 -22.05
CA CYS A 213 5.08 21.37 -21.08
C CYS A 213 3.59 21.72 -21.05
N PHE A 214 2.74 20.69 -21.14
CA PHE A 214 1.31 20.80 -20.85
C PHE A 214 0.95 19.90 -19.66
N LEU A 215 0.13 20.43 -18.75
CA LEU A 215 -0.51 19.73 -17.64
C LEU A 215 -1.96 20.19 -17.50
N ALA A 216 -2.86 19.22 -17.34
CA ALA A 216 -4.24 19.45 -16.90
C ALA A 216 -4.45 18.90 -15.48
N GLY A 217 -5.64 19.08 -14.92
CA GLY A 217 -5.95 18.67 -13.55
C GLY A 217 -5.92 17.15 -13.36
N ASP A 218 -5.94 16.38 -14.44
CA ASP A 218 -5.89 14.91 -14.42
C ASP A 218 -4.43 14.39 -14.50
N ASP A 219 -3.46 15.27 -14.83
CA ASP A 219 -2.03 14.96 -14.80
C ASP A 219 -1.42 15.08 -13.38
N VAL A 220 -2.20 15.48 -12.37
CA VAL A 220 -1.77 15.60 -10.96
C VAL A 220 -2.80 15.10 -9.96
N LYS A 221 -2.31 14.48 -8.88
CA LYS A 221 -3.14 13.91 -7.81
C LYS A 221 -3.89 14.97 -6.98
N GLU A 222 -3.28 16.13 -6.79
CA GLU A 222 -3.84 17.23 -6.01
C GLU A 222 -3.98 18.46 -6.92
N LYS A 223 -5.19 19.01 -6.99
CA LYS A 223 -5.49 20.22 -7.77
C LYS A 223 -5.18 21.48 -6.95
N LYS A 224 -5.16 22.64 -7.61
CA LYS A 224 -5.01 23.96 -6.97
C LYS A 224 -6.03 24.08 -5.81
N PRO A 225 -5.66 24.53 -4.60
CA PRO A 225 -4.45 25.31 -4.27
C PRO A 225 -3.19 24.48 -3.95
N SER A 226 -3.20 23.15 -4.13
CA SER A 226 -1.95 22.37 -4.00
C SER A 226 -0.93 22.81 -5.07
N PRO A 227 0.35 23.05 -4.69
CA PRO A 227 1.39 23.45 -5.63
C PRO A 227 1.83 22.33 -6.59
N SER A 228 1.22 21.14 -6.48
CA SER A 228 1.58 19.93 -7.23
C SER A 228 1.66 20.12 -8.75
N ILE A 229 0.77 20.92 -9.35
CA ILE A 229 0.79 21.18 -10.80
C ILE A 229 2.03 21.99 -11.23
N TYR A 230 2.33 23.08 -10.53
CA TYR A 230 3.49 23.93 -10.82
C TYR A 230 4.82 23.23 -10.47
N LEU A 231 4.87 22.49 -9.37
CA LEU A 231 6.03 21.65 -9.03
C LEU A 231 6.28 20.55 -10.07
N THR A 232 5.23 20.03 -10.71
CA THR A 232 5.35 19.06 -11.81
C THR A 232 5.79 19.73 -13.11
N ALA A 233 5.30 20.93 -13.41
CA ALA A 233 5.75 21.74 -14.54
C ALA A 233 7.24 22.08 -14.42
N SER A 234 7.69 22.61 -13.27
CA SER A 234 9.11 22.88 -12.98
C SER A 234 10.02 21.68 -13.28
N LYS A 235 9.61 20.48 -12.84
CA LYS A 235 10.33 19.22 -13.09
C LYS A 235 10.36 18.85 -14.57
N LYS A 236 9.22 18.88 -15.28
CA LYS A 236 9.14 18.60 -16.73
C LYS A 236 9.96 19.58 -17.57
N LEU A 237 9.93 20.87 -17.20
CA LEU A 237 10.65 21.95 -17.89
C LEU A 237 12.17 21.91 -17.61
N GLY A 238 12.60 21.34 -16.49
CA GLY A 238 13.98 21.41 -16.00
C GLY A 238 14.37 22.78 -15.44
N VAL A 239 13.39 23.57 -14.97
CA VAL A 239 13.57 24.95 -14.52
C VAL A 239 13.17 25.08 -13.05
N PRO A 240 14.05 25.53 -12.14
CA PRO A 240 13.70 25.77 -10.73
C PRO A 240 12.60 26.82 -10.56
N GLY A 241 11.77 26.70 -9.52
CA GLY A 241 10.60 27.59 -9.32
C GLY A 241 10.92 29.09 -9.33
N GLY A 242 12.02 29.51 -8.71
CA GLY A 242 12.48 30.91 -8.73
C GLY A 242 13.06 31.40 -10.08
N ASN A 243 13.06 30.56 -11.11
CA ASN A 243 13.34 30.89 -12.51
C ASN A 243 12.11 30.72 -13.42
N CYS A 244 10.96 30.33 -12.87
CA CYS A 244 9.66 30.35 -13.52
C CYS A 244 8.94 31.67 -13.24
N LEU A 245 7.92 31.98 -14.04
CA LEU A 245 6.91 32.99 -13.77
C LEU A 245 5.55 32.37 -14.08
N VAL A 246 4.59 32.50 -13.16
CA VAL A 246 3.21 32.03 -13.36
C VAL A 246 2.30 33.20 -13.74
N VAL A 247 1.39 32.97 -14.68
CA VAL A 247 0.25 33.84 -14.99
C VAL A 247 -1.03 33.11 -14.60
N GLU A 248 -1.84 33.75 -13.76
CA GLU A 248 -3.01 33.18 -13.07
C GLU A 248 -4.17 34.18 -13.07
N ASP A 249 -5.38 33.75 -12.72
CA ASP A 249 -6.55 34.64 -12.56
C ASP A 249 -7.14 34.62 -11.14
N SER A 250 -6.81 33.61 -10.33
CA SER A 250 -7.53 33.26 -9.10
C SER A 250 -6.62 33.18 -7.87
N VAL A 251 -7.18 33.41 -6.69
CA VAL A 251 -6.43 33.27 -5.42
C VAL A 251 -6.07 31.81 -5.12
N ILE A 252 -6.90 30.86 -5.57
CA ILE A 252 -6.61 29.42 -5.48
C ILE A 252 -5.39 29.05 -6.33
N GLY A 253 -5.27 29.65 -7.51
CA GLY A 253 -4.10 29.55 -8.36
C GLY A 253 -2.85 30.24 -7.82
N LEU A 254 -3.01 31.47 -7.31
CA LEU A 254 -1.96 32.22 -6.62
C LEU A 254 -1.33 31.42 -5.47
N GLN A 255 -2.16 30.77 -4.65
CA GLN A 255 -1.71 29.90 -3.57
C GLN A 255 -0.89 28.70 -4.08
N ALA A 256 -1.31 28.08 -5.19
CA ALA A 256 -0.58 26.97 -5.80
C ALA A 256 0.77 27.42 -6.41
N ALA A 257 0.83 28.60 -7.04
CA ALA A 257 2.06 29.17 -7.60
C ALA A 257 3.06 29.55 -6.50
N ASN A 258 2.61 30.27 -5.48
CA ASN A 258 3.44 30.68 -4.34
C ASN A 258 3.89 29.46 -3.51
N GLY A 259 3.02 28.47 -3.32
CA GLY A 259 3.37 27.20 -2.67
C GLY A 259 4.40 26.37 -3.45
N ALA A 260 4.54 26.59 -4.76
CA ALA A 260 5.58 25.98 -5.59
C ALA A 260 6.90 26.79 -5.60
N GLY A 261 6.96 27.91 -4.85
CA GLY A 261 8.10 28.82 -4.84
C GLY A 261 8.28 29.57 -6.17
N MET A 262 7.19 29.82 -6.90
CA MET A 262 7.19 30.56 -8.15
C MET A 262 6.58 31.96 -7.96
N PRO A 263 7.22 33.03 -8.47
CA PRO A 263 6.57 34.33 -8.54
C PRO A 263 5.36 34.26 -9.50
N CYS A 264 4.28 34.95 -9.13
CA CYS A 264 2.98 34.86 -9.79
C CYS A 264 2.42 36.25 -10.13
N ILE A 265 2.01 36.44 -11.38
CA ILE A 265 1.25 37.61 -11.86
C ILE A 265 -0.22 37.22 -12.02
N ILE A 266 -1.11 38.08 -11.57
CA ILE A 266 -2.55 37.89 -11.74
C ILE A 266 -3.09 38.74 -12.89
N THR A 267 -3.82 38.09 -13.78
CA THR A 267 -4.66 38.69 -14.83
C THR A 267 -6.12 38.36 -14.55
N TYR A 268 -6.76 39.10 -13.64
CA TYR A 268 -8.09 38.76 -13.13
C TYR A 268 -9.18 38.84 -14.21
N THR A 269 -10.28 38.12 -14.01
CA THR A 269 -11.51 38.16 -14.82
C THR A 269 -12.57 39.02 -14.12
N SER A 270 -13.75 39.21 -14.73
CA SER A 270 -14.85 39.90 -14.03
C SER A 270 -15.36 39.15 -12.79
N SER A 271 -15.24 37.82 -12.74
CA SER A 271 -15.66 36.99 -11.61
C SER A 271 -14.58 36.87 -10.52
N THR A 272 -13.30 37.03 -10.86
CA THR A 272 -12.20 37.02 -9.87
C THR A 272 -11.73 38.40 -9.41
N ALA A 273 -12.17 39.49 -10.05
CA ALA A 273 -11.75 40.88 -9.76
C ALA A 273 -11.84 41.32 -8.29
N ASN A 274 -12.73 40.72 -7.50
CA ASN A 274 -12.96 41.06 -6.08
C ASN A 274 -12.18 40.18 -5.09
N GLN A 275 -11.28 39.30 -5.56
CA GLN A 275 -10.50 38.40 -4.68
C GLN A 275 -9.23 39.07 -4.12
N ASP A 276 -8.72 38.56 -2.98
CA ASP A 276 -7.54 39.09 -2.30
C ASP A 276 -6.22 38.58 -2.91
N PHE A 277 -5.71 39.32 -3.89
CA PHE A 277 -4.45 39.03 -4.60
C PHE A 277 -3.18 39.62 -3.95
N LYS A 278 -3.19 39.99 -2.65
CA LYS A 278 -2.04 40.65 -1.98
C LYS A 278 -0.70 39.91 -2.09
N ASP A 279 -0.74 38.59 -2.29
CA ASP A 279 0.43 37.72 -2.36
C ASP A 279 0.99 37.54 -3.79
N ALA A 280 0.44 38.27 -4.79
CA ALA A 280 0.93 38.30 -6.17
C ALA A 280 2.02 39.37 -6.37
N ILE A 281 2.93 39.18 -7.34
CA ILE A 281 3.99 40.16 -7.63
C ILE A 281 3.46 41.38 -8.39
N ALA A 282 2.35 41.21 -9.13
CA ALA A 282 1.62 42.24 -9.84
C ALA A 282 0.21 41.75 -10.22
N THR A 283 -0.72 42.70 -10.36
CA THR A 283 -2.11 42.50 -10.81
C THR A 283 -2.39 43.37 -12.03
N TYR A 284 -3.00 42.80 -13.07
CA TYR A 284 -3.40 43.47 -14.30
C TYR A 284 -4.81 43.03 -14.72
N PRO A 285 -5.56 43.86 -15.49
CA PRO A 285 -6.82 43.43 -16.09
C PRO A 285 -6.62 42.50 -17.31
N ASP A 286 -5.54 42.71 -18.08
CA ASP A 286 -5.14 41.88 -19.23
C ASP A 286 -3.63 42.03 -19.55
N LEU A 287 -3.11 41.27 -20.53
CA LEU A 287 -1.70 41.29 -20.98
C LEU A 287 -1.46 42.14 -22.24
N GLY A 288 -2.49 42.81 -22.75
CA GLY A 288 -2.50 43.58 -23.99
C GLY A 288 -2.42 45.09 -23.79
N SER A 289 -2.74 45.61 -22.61
CA SER A 289 -2.65 47.03 -22.27
C SER A 289 -1.23 47.58 -22.44
N LYS A 290 -0.98 48.30 -23.54
CA LYS A 290 0.30 48.99 -23.82
C LYS A 290 0.48 50.26 -22.98
N SER A 291 0.60 50.10 -21.66
CA SER A 291 0.94 51.17 -20.73
C SER A 291 2.36 50.99 -20.18
N SER A 292 3.30 51.72 -20.80
CA SER A 292 4.70 51.91 -20.35
C SER A 292 5.64 50.72 -20.42
N CYS A 293 6.92 51.03 -20.64
CA CYS A 293 8.02 50.08 -20.88
C CYS A 293 8.28 49.15 -19.68
N ILE A 294 8.86 47.97 -19.98
CA ILE A 294 9.58 47.16 -18.99
C ILE A 294 10.79 47.98 -18.52
N HIS A 295 10.62 48.73 -17.44
CA HIS A 295 11.73 49.24 -16.64
C HIS A 295 12.16 48.16 -15.63
N PRO A 296 13.47 48.00 -15.36
CA PRO A 296 13.94 47.03 -14.39
C PRO A 296 13.43 47.38 -12.99
N ILE A 297 12.99 46.36 -12.25
CA ILE A 297 12.52 46.51 -10.86
C ILE A 297 13.68 47.05 -10.01
N PRO A 298 13.54 48.20 -9.32
CA PRO A 298 14.60 48.76 -8.49
C PRO A 298 14.93 47.87 -7.29
N ALA A 299 16.21 47.59 -7.09
CA ALA A 299 16.70 46.75 -5.99
C ALA A 299 16.82 47.50 -4.66
N GLU A 300 15.75 48.17 -4.21
CA GLU A 300 15.80 49.03 -3.01
C GLU A 300 14.46 49.15 -2.26
N LEU A 301 13.92 48.03 -1.76
CA LEU A 301 12.74 48.05 -0.87
C LEU A 301 12.62 46.87 0.10
N LEU A 302 13.73 46.43 0.72
CA LEU A 302 13.69 45.40 1.78
C LEU A 302 14.73 45.60 2.91
N GLU A 303 15.07 46.85 3.24
CA GLU A 303 15.73 47.20 4.51
C GLU A 303 14.83 48.06 5.40
N ARG A 304 14.37 47.50 6.54
CA ARG A 304 14.56 48.07 7.89
C ARG A 304 13.81 47.30 8.98
N LYS A 305 14.29 47.50 10.21
CA LYS A 305 13.83 46.94 11.50
C LYS A 305 14.34 45.51 11.75
N GLU A 306 14.89 45.16 12.92
CA GLU A 306 14.96 45.89 14.20
C GLU A 306 16.38 45.96 14.80
N THR A 307 16.64 47.06 15.54
CA THR A 307 17.77 47.20 16.48
C THR A 307 17.35 48.09 17.66
N TRP A 308 17.07 47.50 18.83
CA TRP A 308 17.02 48.22 20.12
C TRP A 308 17.25 47.28 21.32
N ALA A 309 18.39 47.45 22.01
CA ALA A 309 18.62 47.23 23.46
C ALA A 309 18.34 45.83 24.09
N ARG A 310 18.96 45.41 25.21
CA ARG A 310 20.21 45.79 25.94
C ARG A 310 20.52 44.67 26.96
N LEU A 311 21.78 44.54 27.41
CA LEU A 311 22.25 44.05 28.74
C LEU A 311 21.51 42.82 29.34
N THR A 312 22.12 41.64 29.46
CA THR A 312 23.15 41.24 30.47
C THR A 312 23.58 39.77 30.19
N LEU A 313 24.67 39.17 30.70
CA LEU A 313 25.70 39.57 31.67
C LEU A 313 27.00 38.78 31.34
N CYS A 314 28.17 39.29 31.75
CA CYS A 314 29.44 38.57 31.61
C CYS A 314 29.90 38.03 32.97
N SER A 315 30.16 36.71 33.08
CA SER A 315 30.97 36.13 34.16
C SER A 315 31.31 34.65 33.91
N ILE A 316 32.47 34.20 34.39
CA ILE A 316 32.93 32.79 34.46
C ILE A 316 33.17 32.07 33.11
N TRP A 317 34.12 32.58 32.32
CA TRP A 317 34.91 31.74 31.38
C TRP A 317 36.38 31.65 31.81
N THR A 318 36.59 31.43 33.12
CA THR A 318 37.90 31.51 33.80
C THR A 318 38.10 30.35 34.80
N CYS A 319 37.64 29.13 34.48
CA CYS A 319 37.81 27.98 35.38
C CYS A 319 37.95 26.59 34.69
N TRP A 320 38.14 26.52 33.37
CA TRP A 320 38.26 25.22 32.65
C TRP A 320 39.40 25.13 31.63
N HIS A 321 40.46 25.94 31.82
CA HIS A 321 41.66 25.92 30.97
C HIS A 321 42.92 25.42 31.70
N GLU A 322 42.80 24.86 32.92
CA GLU A 322 43.94 24.51 33.78
C GLU A 322 44.14 23.00 34.04
N SER A 323 43.27 22.14 33.52
CA SER A 323 43.35 20.67 33.79
C SER A 323 44.01 19.85 32.69
N LEU A 324 44.03 20.32 31.43
CA LEU A 324 44.63 19.59 30.29
C LEU A 324 46.14 19.82 30.09
N LEU A 325 46.79 20.55 31.01
CA LEU A 325 48.25 20.74 31.04
C LEU A 325 48.98 19.80 32.03
N LYS A 326 48.26 18.97 32.80
CA LYS A 326 48.85 18.10 33.85
C LYS A 326 49.02 16.61 33.50
N PHE A 327 48.64 16.17 32.31
CA PHE A 327 48.80 14.76 31.87
C PHE A 327 49.73 14.55 30.66
N ARG A 328 50.64 15.50 30.40
CA ARG A 328 51.68 15.38 29.35
C ARG A 328 53.13 15.53 29.84
N ASN A 329 53.37 15.34 31.14
CA ASN A 329 54.71 15.37 31.77
C ASN A 329 54.83 14.28 32.86
N SER A 330 55.03 13.01 32.49
CA SER A 330 55.51 11.92 33.37
C SER A 330 56.05 10.69 32.61
N VAL A 331 56.61 10.90 31.41
CA VAL A 331 57.45 9.90 30.72
C VAL A 331 58.61 10.65 30.05
N VAL A 332 59.81 10.06 30.05
CA VAL A 332 61.09 10.59 29.52
C VAL A 332 61.75 11.70 30.36
N LEU A 333 62.61 11.28 31.30
CA LEU A 333 63.77 11.91 31.98
C LEU A 333 63.87 11.25 33.38
N MET A 334 64.95 10.62 33.87
CA MET A 334 66.34 10.36 33.43
C MET A 334 66.82 9.01 34.05
N SER A 335 67.98 8.37 33.80
CA SER A 335 68.87 8.18 32.61
C SER A 335 70.10 7.32 33.04
N ARG A 336 70.65 6.46 32.15
CA ARG A 336 71.93 5.70 32.30
C ARG A 336 71.86 4.60 33.41
N ALA A 337 72.70 3.56 33.56
CA ALA A 337 74.03 3.10 33.05
C ALA A 337 74.15 1.55 33.23
N LEU A 338 75.11 0.72 32.78
CA LEU A 338 76.19 0.79 31.76
C LEU A 338 76.76 -0.63 31.41
N HIS A 339 76.86 -0.96 30.10
CA HIS A 339 77.97 -1.68 29.39
C HIS A 339 78.36 -3.19 29.53
N ARG A 340 78.60 -3.80 28.33
CA ARG A 340 79.47 -4.96 27.95
C ARG A 340 79.11 -6.36 28.52
N GLY A 341 79.29 -7.49 27.81
CA GLY A 341 79.67 -7.73 26.39
C GLY A 341 80.07 -9.20 26.09
N PHE A 342 80.39 -9.52 24.82
CA PHE A 342 81.04 -10.74 24.26
C PHE A 342 80.24 -12.05 23.95
N THR A 343 80.38 -12.53 22.69
CA THR A 343 80.25 -13.92 22.14
C THR A 343 78.95 -14.75 22.34
N GLY A 344 78.53 -15.65 21.43
CA GLY A 344 78.99 -16.02 20.07
C GLY A 344 78.55 -17.45 19.64
N SER A 345 78.63 -17.79 18.33
CA SER A 345 78.54 -19.15 17.71
C SER A 345 77.18 -19.75 17.23
N ASN A 346 77.00 -19.74 15.89
CA ASN A 346 76.67 -20.85 14.95
C ASN A 346 75.47 -21.83 15.07
N GLY A 347 74.91 -22.19 13.89
CA GLY A 347 73.98 -23.31 13.62
C GLY A 347 72.63 -22.84 13.02
N ARG A 348 72.12 -23.21 11.84
CA ARG A 348 72.40 -24.29 10.85
C ARG A 348 72.18 -25.71 11.44
N SER A 349 71.26 -26.57 11.00
CA SER A 349 70.09 -26.50 10.08
C SER A 349 69.17 -27.75 10.37
N SER A 350 68.28 -28.35 9.56
CA SER A 350 67.89 -28.26 8.13
C SER A 350 66.63 -29.10 7.79
N ILE A 351 65.79 -28.63 6.84
CA ILE A 351 65.07 -29.43 5.81
C ILE A 351 63.80 -30.26 6.21
N SER A 352 62.86 -30.33 5.25
CA SER A 352 61.65 -31.21 5.10
C SER A 352 60.55 -31.20 6.18
N SER A 353 59.24 -31.15 5.92
CA SER A 353 58.34 -31.41 4.76
C SER A 353 57.78 -32.84 4.61
N GLY A 354 56.55 -33.05 5.11
CA GLY A 354 55.69 -34.22 4.80
C GLY A 354 56.05 -35.51 5.54
N VAL A 355 55.19 -36.54 5.59
CA VAL A 355 53.79 -36.72 5.17
C VAL A 355 53.13 -37.73 6.13
N GLY A 356 51.80 -37.65 6.34
CA GLY A 356 51.01 -38.68 7.03
C GLY A 356 50.23 -38.10 8.23
N ASP A 357 48.91 -38.22 8.35
CA ASP A 357 47.92 -39.05 7.64
C ASP A 357 48.20 -40.57 7.67
N SER A 358 47.24 -41.45 7.96
CA SER A 358 45.82 -41.23 8.31
C SER A 358 45.24 -42.51 8.93
N LEU A 359 43.95 -42.50 9.28
CA LEU A 359 43.09 -43.67 9.48
C LEU A 359 43.52 -44.68 10.55
N ASP A 360 42.72 -44.73 11.63
CA ASP A 360 42.33 -46.02 12.18
C ASP A 360 40.90 -46.33 11.69
N ASN A 361 40.59 -47.58 11.39
CA ASN A 361 39.32 -47.99 10.77
C ASN A 361 38.60 -49.02 11.67
N SER A 362 37.27 -48.99 11.68
CA SER A 362 36.47 -49.68 12.70
C SER A 362 36.59 -51.21 12.67
N TYR A 363 36.91 -51.82 13.82
CA TYR A 363 36.58 -53.22 14.12
C TYR A 363 36.05 -53.36 15.56
N GLU A 364 35.37 -54.48 15.82
CA GLU A 364 34.35 -54.65 16.87
C GLU A 364 34.87 -54.98 18.29
N LEU A 365 33.88 -55.10 19.20
CA LEU A 365 33.80 -56.05 20.34
C LEU A 365 34.24 -55.62 21.76
N ASN A 366 33.21 -55.51 22.62
CA ASN A 366 33.07 -56.01 24.01
C ASN A 366 34.27 -56.14 24.97
N GLY A 367 34.16 -55.48 26.14
CA GLY A 367 34.90 -55.75 27.39
C GLY A 367 35.08 -54.48 28.23
N LEU A 368 34.22 -54.14 29.20
CA LEU A 368 34.10 -54.67 30.58
C LEU A 368 35.33 -54.47 31.49
N SER A 369 35.12 -53.70 32.58
CA SER A 369 35.81 -53.80 33.90
C SER A 369 37.31 -53.41 33.99
N GLU A 370 37.85 -52.84 35.08
CA GLU A 370 37.29 -52.22 36.31
C GLU A 370 38.30 -51.28 37.03
N ASN A 371 37.77 -50.40 37.88
CA ASN A 371 38.24 -49.93 39.21
C ASN A 371 39.71 -49.50 39.52
N GLU A 372 39.77 -48.33 40.18
CA GLU A 372 40.59 -48.03 41.39
C GLU A 372 42.14 -47.95 41.25
N LEU A 373 42.92 -47.35 42.16
CA LEU A 373 42.65 -46.66 43.44
C LEU A 373 43.63 -45.47 43.62
N TYR A 374 43.30 -44.48 44.46
CA TYR A 374 44.29 -43.55 45.05
C TYR A 374 43.93 -43.21 46.51
N HIS A 375 44.93 -43.27 47.42
CA HIS A 375 44.85 -42.67 48.75
C HIS A 375 46.26 -42.45 49.35
N GLU A 376 46.51 -41.25 49.88
CA GLU A 376 47.64 -40.94 50.79
C GLU A 376 47.11 -40.32 52.09
N LEU A 377 47.73 -40.65 53.24
CA LEU A 377 47.49 -40.12 54.59
C LEU A 377 48.78 -40.39 55.46
N PRO A 378 49.03 -39.72 56.62
CA PRO A 378 49.42 -38.30 56.73
C PRO A 378 50.45 -38.02 57.88
N SER A 379 50.49 -36.79 58.43
CA SER A 379 50.68 -36.46 59.87
C SER A 379 52.10 -35.99 60.37
N PRO A 380 52.30 -35.48 61.63
CA PRO A 380 52.06 -34.04 61.94
C PRO A 380 53.05 -33.36 62.95
N SER A 381 52.64 -32.19 63.49
CA SER A 381 53.05 -31.49 64.76
C SER A 381 54.13 -30.37 64.68
N GLY A 382 54.10 -29.31 65.51
CA GLY A 382 53.07 -28.88 66.48
C GLY A 382 53.38 -27.58 67.31
N ARG A 383 52.33 -27.02 67.94
CA ARG A 383 52.27 -26.04 69.08
C ARG A 383 53.16 -24.75 69.10
N SER A 384 52.52 -23.57 69.16
CA SER A 384 52.56 -22.65 70.33
C SER A 384 51.62 -21.43 70.16
N ARG A 385 51.42 -20.62 71.22
CA ARG A 385 50.39 -19.55 71.33
C ARG A 385 50.92 -18.17 70.92
N ASN A 386 50.29 -17.56 69.91
CA ASN A 386 50.23 -16.10 69.75
C ASN A 386 48.84 -15.73 69.18
N SER A 387 47.85 -15.61 70.07
CA SER A 387 46.49 -16.16 69.82
C SER A 387 45.33 -15.16 69.99
N PHE A 388 45.30 -14.10 69.18
CA PHE A 388 44.02 -13.52 68.71
C PHE A 388 44.20 -12.68 67.44
N THR A 389 45.12 -11.70 67.48
CA THR A 389 45.39 -10.76 66.38
C THR A 389 45.87 -11.45 65.10
N ALA A 390 46.80 -12.41 65.22
CA ALA A 390 47.23 -13.26 64.12
C ALA A 390 46.10 -14.19 63.59
N GLY A 391 45.07 -14.46 64.40
CA GLY A 391 43.88 -15.21 63.99
C GLY A 391 43.02 -14.42 63.02
N LEU A 392 42.68 -13.17 63.37
CA LEU A 392 41.91 -12.26 62.51
C LEU A 392 42.63 -11.96 61.19
N LEU A 393 43.94 -11.72 61.22
CA LEU A 393 44.74 -11.51 60.01
C LEU A 393 44.78 -12.76 59.10
N ARG A 394 44.89 -13.96 59.68
CA ARG A 394 44.85 -15.22 58.91
C ARG A 394 43.45 -15.54 58.40
N LEU A 395 42.39 -15.23 59.14
CA LEU A 395 41.00 -15.37 58.68
C LEU A 395 40.70 -14.41 57.53
N GLY A 396 41.12 -13.15 57.61
CA GLY A 396 40.99 -12.19 56.51
C GLY A 396 41.75 -12.63 55.26
N LEU A 397 42.99 -13.08 55.41
CA LEU A 397 43.81 -13.54 54.28
C LEU A 397 43.28 -14.86 53.69
N ALA A 398 42.78 -15.79 54.52
CA ALA A 398 42.08 -16.98 54.06
C ALA A 398 40.76 -16.65 53.35
N PHE A 399 40.00 -15.65 53.82
CA PHE A 399 38.77 -15.20 53.15
C PHE A 399 39.05 -14.58 51.78
N VAL A 400 40.12 -13.78 51.67
CA VAL A 400 40.60 -13.26 50.37
C VAL A 400 41.02 -14.41 49.45
N VAL A 401 41.79 -15.39 49.94
CA VAL A 401 42.17 -16.58 49.14
C VAL A 401 40.95 -17.41 48.74
N ILE A 402 39.97 -17.61 49.62
CA ILE A 402 38.71 -18.32 49.31
C ILE A 402 37.91 -17.56 48.25
N ILE A 403 37.82 -16.22 48.33
CA ILE A 403 37.17 -15.40 47.30
C ILE A 403 37.95 -15.45 45.98
N SER A 404 39.29 -15.45 46.01
CA SER A 404 40.12 -15.59 44.80
C SER A 404 39.97 -16.98 44.17
N LEU A 405 39.86 -18.05 44.98
CA LEU A 405 39.64 -19.41 44.51
C LEU A 405 38.20 -19.65 44.05
N TRP A 406 37.18 -19.07 44.69
CA TRP A 406 35.80 -19.08 44.19
C TRP A 406 35.68 -18.26 42.91
N GLY A 407 36.32 -17.09 42.85
CA GLY A 407 36.40 -16.25 41.67
C GLY A 407 37.06 -16.98 40.50
N SER A 408 38.20 -17.64 40.72
CA SER A 408 38.88 -18.41 39.67
C SER A 408 38.15 -19.70 39.30
N LEU A 409 37.50 -20.40 40.25
CA LEU A 409 36.68 -21.58 39.95
C LEU A 409 35.37 -21.20 39.21
N HIS A 410 34.79 -20.04 39.52
CA HIS A 410 33.63 -19.50 38.80
C HIS A 410 34.03 -18.99 37.41
N TRP A 411 35.20 -18.35 37.26
CA TRP A 411 35.77 -18.01 35.95
C TRP A 411 36.12 -19.26 35.14
N ALA A 412 36.71 -20.29 35.75
CA ALA A 412 37.02 -21.55 35.08
C ALA A 412 35.75 -22.31 34.66
N ARG A 413 34.70 -22.32 35.50
CA ARG A 413 33.39 -22.85 35.12
C ARG A 413 32.74 -22.03 34.01
N TYR A 414 32.80 -20.70 34.06
CA TYR A 414 32.28 -19.82 33.01
C TYR A 414 33.03 -19.99 31.69
N ILE A 415 34.36 -20.08 31.71
CA ILE A 415 35.18 -20.37 30.53
C ILE A 415 34.89 -21.79 30.01
N SER A 416 34.67 -22.78 30.88
CA SER A 416 34.37 -24.17 30.48
C SER A 416 32.97 -24.33 29.87
N THR A 417 31.93 -23.69 30.44
CA THR A 417 30.60 -23.71 29.83
C THR A 417 30.52 -22.83 28.58
N ALA A 418 31.24 -21.70 28.55
CA ALA A 418 31.38 -20.89 27.35
C ALA A 418 32.20 -21.60 26.26
N SER A 419 33.20 -22.41 26.61
CA SER A 419 33.98 -23.21 25.64
C SER A 419 33.20 -24.41 25.14
N GLN A 420 32.39 -25.08 25.98
CA GLN A 420 31.48 -26.12 25.50
C GLN A 420 30.40 -25.55 24.58
N LEU A 421 29.80 -24.39 24.89
CA LEU A 421 28.87 -23.73 23.98
C LEU A 421 29.56 -23.17 22.73
N SER A 422 30.80 -22.68 22.81
CA SER A 422 31.51 -22.17 21.63
C SER A 422 32.00 -23.32 20.74
N ILE A 423 32.48 -24.43 21.30
CA ILE A 423 32.83 -25.64 20.54
C ILE A 423 31.58 -26.28 19.93
N LEU A 424 30.45 -26.33 20.64
CA LEU A 424 29.18 -26.79 20.02
C LEU A 424 28.70 -25.85 18.91
N ARG A 425 28.83 -24.52 19.06
CA ARG A 425 28.53 -23.56 17.98
C ARG A 425 29.52 -23.62 16.82
N VAL A 426 30.81 -23.82 17.09
CA VAL A 426 31.87 -23.90 16.07
C VAL A 426 31.80 -25.22 15.32
N ASN A 427 31.58 -26.35 16.01
CA ASN A 427 31.31 -27.63 15.37
C ASN A 427 30.00 -27.59 14.58
N ARG A 428 28.93 -26.98 15.11
CA ARG A 428 27.68 -26.77 14.36
C ARG A 428 27.91 -25.88 13.13
N ARG A 429 28.61 -24.74 13.25
CA ARG A 429 28.94 -23.88 12.10
C ARG A 429 29.86 -24.58 11.09
N LEU A 430 30.83 -25.38 11.54
CA LEU A 430 31.65 -26.22 10.68
C LEU A 430 30.84 -27.32 10.01
N GLN A 431 29.80 -27.86 10.65
CA GLN A 431 28.91 -28.86 10.08
C GLN A 431 27.89 -28.23 9.11
N GLU A 432 27.41 -27.03 9.40
CA GLU A 432 26.59 -26.20 8.50
C GLU A 432 27.41 -25.72 7.29
N GLN A 433 28.68 -25.32 7.49
CA GLN A 433 29.62 -25.02 6.41
C GLN A 433 30.02 -26.28 5.63
N LEU A 434 30.28 -27.41 6.28
CA LEU A 434 30.58 -28.66 5.58
C LEU A 434 29.37 -29.15 4.75
N LEU A 435 28.14 -28.98 5.24
CA LEU A 435 26.92 -29.26 4.47
C LEU A 435 26.71 -28.25 3.35
N ALA A 436 26.99 -26.97 3.57
CA ALA A 436 26.98 -25.94 2.52
C ALA A 436 28.02 -26.26 1.43
N ASP A 437 29.28 -26.50 1.81
CA ASP A 437 30.39 -26.86 0.92
C ASP A 437 30.15 -28.21 0.24
N LEU A 438 29.52 -29.20 0.89
CA LEU A 438 29.10 -30.45 0.24
C LEU A 438 27.93 -30.24 -0.73
N SER A 439 27.03 -29.29 -0.48
CA SER A 439 26.00 -28.88 -1.47
C SER A 439 26.61 -28.11 -2.65
N LEU A 440 27.65 -27.30 -2.39
CA LEU A 440 28.41 -26.55 -3.38
C LEU A 440 29.26 -27.50 -4.25
N LEU A 441 29.91 -28.48 -3.62
CA LEU A 441 30.60 -29.61 -4.28
C LEU A 441 29.61 -30.56 -4.97
N GLY A 442 28.38 -30.69 -4.48
CA GLY A 442 27.28 -31.39 -5.16
C GLY A 442 26.84 -30.68 -6.44
N GLY A 443 26.75 -29.34 -6.40
CA GLY A 443 26.53 -28.51 -7.59
C GLY A 443 27.72 -28.56 -8.56
N LEU A 444 28.95 -28.58 -8.06
CA LEU A 444 30.17 -28.68 -8.87
C LEU A 444 30.41 -30.10 -9.43
N SER A 445 29.94 -31.16 -8.77
CA SER A 445 30.09 -32.56 -9.23
C SER A 445 29.05 -32.97 -10.27
N HIS A 446 27.92 -32.27 -10.36
CA HIS A 446 27.08 -32.24 -11.56
C HIS A 446 27.76 -31.54 -12.75
N GLY A 447 28.97 -31.00 -12.52
CA GLY A 447 29.84 -30.40 -13.52
C GLY A 447 29.43 -28.99 -13.88
N ILE A 448 30.32 -28.30 -14.60
CA ILE A 448 29.93 -27.10 -15.37
C ILE A 448 29.19 -27.58 -16.63
N GLY A 449 28.01 -28.17 -16.43
CA GLY A 449 26.98 -28.17 -17.45
C GLY A 449 26.74 -26.72 -17.85
N LYS A 450 26.55 -26.46 -19.15
CA LYS A 450 26.16 -25.13 -19.62
C LYS A 450 24.98 -24.65 -18.77
N LEU A 451 25.07 -23.44 -18.21
CA LEU A 451 23.93 -22.76 -17.59
C LEU A 451 22.72 -22.94 -18.50
N LYS A 452 21.76 -23.78 -18.08
CA LYS A 452 20.62 -24.15 -18.92
C LYS A 452 19.67 -22.97 -18.83
N GLU A 453 19.79 -22.07 -19.80
CA GLU A 453 19.00 -20.84 -19.86
C GLU A 453 17.52 -21.20 -19.70
N LEU A 454 16.88 -20.59 -18.71
CA LEU A 454 15.53 -20.96 -18.29
C LEU A 454 14.56 -20.79 -19.46
N GLU A 455 13.94 -21.90 -19.86
CA GLU A 455 13.08 -21.93 -21.03
C GLU A 455 11.79 -21.15 -20.75
N PHE A 456 11.33 -20.36 -21.73
CA PHE A 456 10.07 -19.62 -21.59
C PHE A 456 8.87 -20.54 -21.80
N CYS A 457 7.84 -20.41 -20.98
CA CYS A 457 6.61 -21.16 -21.15
C CYS A 457 5.90 -20.76 -22.46
N PRO A 458 5.15 -21.66 -23.12
CA PRO A 458 4.37 -21.33 -24.30
C PRO A 458 3.36 -20.18 -24.06
N PRO A 459 2.99 -19.37 -25.07
CA PRO A 459 2.16 -18.16 -24.87
C PRO A 459 0.79 -18.40 -24.22
N GLU A 460 0.22 -19.60 -24.31
CA GLU A 460 -0.99 -19.99 -23.59
C GLU A 460 -0.86 -19.90 -22.05
N TYR A 461 0.37 -19.93 -21.51
CA TYR A 461 0.67 -19.79 -20.09
C TYR A 461 0.78 -18.34 -19.60
N GLU A 462 0.76 -17.34 -20.49
CA GLU A 462 0.94 -15.91 -20.17
C GLU A 462 0.02 -15.41 -19.05
N ASN A 463 -1.19 -15.97 -18.96
CA ASN A 463 -2.21 -15.68 -17.94
C ASN A 463 -2.52 -16.92 -17.06
N HIS A 464 -1.59 -17.87 -16.93
CA HIS A 464 -1.81 -19.09 -16.16
C HIS A 464 -1.79 -18.87 -14.65
N VAL A 465 -2.94 -19.12 -14.04
CA VAL A 465 -3.09 -19.31 -12.59
C VAL A 465 -2.85 -20.80 -12.28
N PRO A 466 -1.97 -21.16 -11.33
CA PRO A 466 -1.83 -22.52 -10.81
C PRO A 466 -3.14 -23.10 -10.23
N CYS A 467 -3.21 -24.42 -10.10
CA CYS A 467 -4.35 -25.09 -9.47
C CYS A 467 -4.05 -25.40 -8.00
N TYR A 468 -4.99 -25.05 -7.11
CA TYR A 468 -4.92 -25.38 -5.67
C TYR A 468 -5.66 -26.68 -5.31
N TYR A 469 -6.40 -27.28 -6.26
CA TYR A 469 -7.22 -28.47 -6.03
C TYR A 469 -6.96 -29.54 -7.10
N ASN A 470 -6.81 -30.80 -6.65
CA ASN A 470 -6.88 -31.97 -7.51
C ASN A 470 -8.29 -32.56 -7.42
N ALA A 471 -8.95 -32.80 -8.56
CA ALA A 471 -10.25 -33.46 -8.57
C ALA A 471 -10.19 -34.94 -8.09
N SER A 472 -9.00 -35.55 -8.09
CA SER A 472 -8.79 -36.95 -7.72
C SER A 472 -8.90 -37.29 -6.23
N ASP A 473 -8.94 -36.29 -5.35
CA ASP A 473 -9.01 -36.51 -3.89
C ASP A 473 -10.46 -36.65 -3.40
N PHE A 474 -11.43 -36.41 -4.28
CA PHE A 474 -12.85 -36.69 -4.06
C PHE A 474 -13.27 -37.88 -4.93
N GLY A 475 -13.83 -38.91 -4.30
CA GLY A 475 -14.43 -40.04 -5.01
C GLY A 475 -15.64 -39.59 -5.84
N GLU A 476 -15.88 -40.27 -6.96
CA GLU A 476 -16.95 -39.98 -7.93
C GLU A 476 -18.28 -39.72 -7.22
N THR A 477 -18.70 -38.45 -7.22
CA THR A 477 -19.95 -37.96 -6.63
C THR A 477 -20.61 -37.05 -7.64
N ASP A 478 -21.84 -37.41 -8.03
CA ASP A 478 -22.40 -37.15 -9.37
C ASP A 478 -22.94 -35.71 -9.62
N ASP A 479 -22.65 -34.77 -8.71
CA ASP A 479 -23.04 -33.36 -8.80
C ASP A 479 -21.80 -32.47 -9.02
N PRO A 480 -21.44 -32.13 -10.28
CA PRO A 480 -20.34 -31.22 -10.55
C PRO A 480 -20.69 -29.82 -10.05
N VAL A 481 -19.98 -29.35 -9.02
CA VAL A 481 -20.16 -27.99 -8.50
C VAL A 481 -19.61 -26.99 -9.51
N GLU A 482 -20.54 -26.40 -10.27
CA GLU A 482 -20.36 -25.51 -11.44
C GLU A 482 -19.40 -24.32 -11.23
N PHE A 483 -19.05 -24.03 -9.98
CA PHE A 483 -18.23 -22.89 -9.55
C PHE A 483 -16.78 -23.25 -9.18
N GLU A 484 -16.41 -24.53 -9.08
CA GLU A 484 -15.04 -24.93 -8.74
C GLU A 484 -14.21 -25.32 -9.98
N ARG A 485 -12.98 -24.81 -10.02
CA ARG A 485 -12.05 -25.02 -11.13
C ARG A 485 -11.55 -26.46 -11.16
N HIS A 486 -12.13 -27.26 -12.05
CA HIS A 486 -11.69 -28.62 -12.32
C HIS A 486 -10.29 -28.59 -12.95
N CYS A 487 -9.33 -29.28 -12.32
CA CYS A 487 -7.93 -29.29 -12.74
C CYS A 487 -7.44 -30.72 -13.00
N VAL A 488 -6.86 -30.93 -14.18
CA VAL A 488 -6.19 -32.17 -14.56
C VAL A 488 -4.77 -32.17 -13.99
N ARG A 489 -4.35 -33.31 -13.43
CA ARG A 489 -3.00 -33.52 -12.89
C ARG A 489 -1.96 -33.39 -14.02
N ARG A 490 -1.15 -32.33 -13.99
CA ARG A 490 -0.10 -32.05 -14.97
C ARG A 490 1.09 -33.01 -14.82
N SER A 491 1.90 -33.12 -15.88
CA SER A 491 3.13 -33.91 -15.84
C SER A 491 4.28 -33.12 -15.21
N SER A 492 5.26 -33.83 -14.65
CA SER A 492 6.48 -33.24 -14.06
C SER A 492 7.46 -32.64 -15.08
N GLN A 493 7.01 -32.39 -16.32
CA GLN A 493 7.77 -31.69 -17.37
C GLN A 493 7.26 -30.25 -17.60
N GLU A 494 6.10 -29.87 -17.05
CA GLU A 494 5.51 -28.53 -17.19
C GLU A 494 5.86 -27.58 -16.02
N GLN A 495 6.74 -27.99 -15.12
CA GLN A 495 7.24 -27.20 -13.98
C GLN A 495 8.72 -26.85 -14.23
N GLY A 496 9.06 -25.55 -14.24
CA GLY A 496 10.42 -25.07 -14.47
C GLY A 496 10.63 -24.05 -15.60
N CYS A 497 9.57 -23.48 -16.18
CA CYS A 497 9.65 -22.47 -17.25
C CYS A 497 9.25 -21.05 -16.78
N LEU A 498 9.76 -20.03 -17.48
CA LEU A 498 9.47 -18.61 -17.21
C LEU A 498 8.18 -18.14 -17.90
N ILE A 499 7.23 -17.57 -17.15
CA ILE A 499 5.97 -17.04 -17.71
C ILE A 499 6.16 -15.59 -18.14
N LEU A 500 6.25 -15.39 -19.46
CA LEU A 500 6.37 -14.07 -20.07
C LEU A 500 5.17 -13.16 -19.75
N ALA A 501 5.45 -11.85 -19.70
CA ALA A 501 4.42 -10.82 -19.75
C ALA A 501 3.83 -10.70 -21.17
N PRO A 502 2.56 -10.25 -21.32
CA PRO A 502 2.00 -9.88 -22.61
C PRO A 502 2.91 -8.93 -23.39
N ARG A 503 2.94 -9.07 -24.73
CA ARG A 503 3.86 -8.28 -25.59
C ARG A 503 3.71 -6.76 -25.44
N ASN A 504 2.51 -6.30 -25.10
CA ASN A 504 2.17 -4.91 -24.89
C ASN A 504 1.92 -4.58 -23.40
N TYR A 505 2.33 -5.45 -22.46
CA TYR A 505 2.10 -5.24 -21.03
C TYR A 505 2.70 -3.91 -20.56
N ARG A 506 1.93 -3.15 -19.78
CA ARG A 506 2.33 -1.86 -19.22
C ARG A 506 2.24 -1.90 -17.71
N ILE A 507 3.08 -1.13 -17.01
CA ILE A 507 3.02 -1.04 -15.56
C ILE A 507 1.63 -0.51 -15.14
N PRO A 508 0.90 -1.19 -14.22
CA PRO A 508 -0.46 -0.81 -13.86
C PRO A 508 -0.57 0.62 -13.32
N LEU A 509 -1.69 1.28 -13.59
CA LEU A 509 -1.95 2.66 -13.20
C LEU A 509 -2.09 2.75 -11.67
N ARG A 510 -1.19 3.50 -11.02
CA ARG A 510 -1.18 3.63 -9.55
C ARG A 510 -2.44 4.34 -9.04
N TRP A 511 -2.84 4.03 -7.80
CA TRP A 511 -3.97 4.67 -7.15
C TRP A 511 -3.76 6.19 -6.99
N PRO A 512 -4.76 7.05 -7.29
CA PRO A 512 -6.16 6.71 -7.60
C PRO A 512 -6.46 6.42 -9.07
N THR A 513 -5.54 6.64 -10.02
CA THR A 513 -5.84 6.49 -11.46
C THR A 513 -6.28 5.06 -11.84
N GLY A 514 -5.65 4.04 -11.23
CA GLY A 514 -6.05 2.63 -11.36
C GLY A 514 -7.49 2.34 -10.93
N ARG A 515 -8.10 3.19 -10.08
CA ARG A 515 -9.50 3.07 -9.70
C ARG A 515 -10.41 3.09 -10.94
N ASP A 516 -10.12 3.95 -11.91
CA ASP A 516 -11.05 4.29 -12.98
C ASP A 516 -10.60 3.75 -14.36
N PHE A 517 -9.32 3.41 -14.51
CA PHE A 517 -8.71 2.94 -15.77
C PHE A 517 -7.70 1.82 -15.53
N ILE A 518 -7.68 0.81 -16.41
CA ILE A 518 -6.56 -0.15 -16.53
C ILE A 518 -6.09 -0.27 -17.98
N TRP A 519 -4.89 -0.80 -18.17
CA TRP A 519 -4.39 -1.17 -19.49
C TRP A 519 -5.10 -2.42 -20.02
N LYS A 520 -5.60 -2.32 -21.24
CA LYS A 520 -6.32 -3.40 -21.94
C LYS A 520 -5.43 -4.62 -22.17
N ASP A 521 -4.19 -4.40 -22.58
CA ASP A 521 -3.22 -5.45 -22.90
C ASP A 521 -2.63 -6.16 -21.66
N ASN A 522 -2.99 -5.74 -20.44
CA ASN A 522 -2.62 -6.43 -19.21
C ASN A 522 -3.59 -7.58 -18.84
N VAL A 523 -4.78 -7.60 -19.44
CA VAL A 523 -5.87 -8.53 -19.09
C VAL A 523 -6.36 -9.29 -20.32
N LYS A 524 -6.58 -10.59 -20.14
CA LYS A 524 -7.16 -11.42 -21.20
C LYS A 524 -8.68 -11.33 -21.10
N ILE A 525 -9.32 -10.67 -22.06
CA ILE A 525 -10.79 -10.57 -22.22
C ILE A 525 -11.18 -11.20 -23.56
N THR A 526 -12.27 -11.95 -23.62
CA THR A 526 -12.68 -12.69 -24.83
C THR A 526 -13.89 -12.09 -25.54
N GLY A 527 -13.92 -12.18 -26.88
CA GLY A 527 -15.02 -11.65 -27.71
C GLY A 527 -16.42 -12.20 -27.40
N GLN A 528 -16.52 -13.33 -26.71
CA GLN A 528 -17.79 -13.91 -26.30
C GLN A 528 -18.39 -13.19 -25.08
N GLU A 529 -17.56 -12.62 -24.20
CA GLU A 529 -18.03 -11.77 -23.09
C GLU A 529 -18.63 -10.46 -23.62
N PHE A 530 -18.07 -9.89 -24.70
CA PHE A 530 -18.67 -8.76 -25.45
C PHE A 530 -20.04 -9.08 -26.07
N SER A 531 -20.34 -10.36 -26.33
CA SER A 531 -21.52 -10.78 -27.08
C SER A 531 -22.67 -11.28 -26.20
N SER A 532 -22.37 -11.90 -25.06
CA SER A 532 -23.35 -12.62 -24.22
C SER A 532 -24.26 -11.73 -23.37
N GLY A 533 -24.11 -10.40 -23.42
CA GLY A 533 -24.86 -9.44 -22.59
C GLY A 533 -24.48 -9.43 -21.10
N SER A 534 -23.66 -10.37 -20.65
CA SER A 534 -23.03 -10.40 -19.33
C SER A 534 -21.83 -9.44 -19.28
N LEU A 535 -21.67 -8.76 -18.14
CA LEU A 535 -20.50 -7.93 -17.76
C LEU A 535 -20.14 -6.78 -18.73
N THR A 536 -19.53 -7.08 -19.88
CA THR A 536 -18.77 -6.14 -20.73
C THR A 536 -19.57 -4.95 -21.28
N LYS A 537 -20.90 -5.07 -21.40
CA LYS A 537 -21.78 -4.09 -22.08
C LYS A 537 -21.84 -2.71 -21.41
N ARG A 538 -21.12 -2.52 -20.29
CA ARG A 538 -20.96 -1.27 -19.54
C ARG A 538 -19.50 -0.86 -19.30
N MET A 539 -18.53 -1.65 -19.77
CA MET A 539 -17.11 -1.28 -19.77
C MET A 539 -16.81 -0.50 -21.04
N MET A 540 -16.28 0.71 -20.94
CA MET A 540 -15.80 1.41 -22.14
C MET A 540 -14.37 0.97 -22.43
N VAL A 541 -14.23 0.05 -23.38
CA VAL A 541 -12.94 -0.43 -23.89
C VAL A 541 -12.52 0.49 -25.02
N GLU A 542 -11.56 1.35 -24.74
CA GLU A 542 -10.93 2.27 -25.69
C GLU A 542 -9.82 1.52 -26.47
N GLU A 543 -8.95 2.23 -27.20
CA GLU A 543 -7.93 1.57 -28.02
C GLU A 543 -6.92 0.78 -27.17
N ASP A 544 -6.36 1.38 -26.11
CA ASP A 544 -5.35 0.77 -25.23
C ASP A 544 -5.76 0.64 -23.74
N GLN A 545 -6.92 1.18 -23.38
CA GLN A 545 -7.41 1.25 -21.99
C GLN A 545 -8.82 0.69 -21.84
N ILE A 546 -9.15 0.29 -20.62
CA ILE A 546 -10.48 -0.10 -20.19
C ILE A 546 -10.87 0.86 -19.07
N SER A 547 -11.96 1.62 -19.23
CA SER A 547 -12.46 2.53 -18.21
C SER A 547 -13.71 2.00 -17.50
N PHE A 548 -13.75 2.25 -16.19
CA PHE A 548 -14.77 1.76 -15.25
C PHE A 548 -15.60 2.93 -14.71
N ARG A 549 -16.26 3.68 -15.61
CA ARG A 549 -17.25 4.69 -15.18
C ARG A 549 -18.36 4.03 -14.36
N SER A 550 -19.00 4.80 -13.47
CA SER A 550 -19.71 4.31 -12.28
C SER A 550 -20.95 3.41 -12.49
N ASP A 551 -21.33 3.11 -13.73
CA ASP A 551 -22.51 2.30 -14.12
C ASP A 551 -22.34 0.78 -13.91
N SER A 552 -21.55 0.37 -12.91
CA SER A 552 -21.39 -1.04 -12.57
C SER A 552 -22.70 -1.65 -12.06
N LEU A 553 -23.24 -2.61 -12.81
CA LEU A 553 -24.33 -3.59 -12.53
C LEU A 553 -25.64 -3.11 -11.88
N MET A 554 -25.58 -2.28 -10.84
CA MET A 554 -26.70 -1.56 -10.23
C MET A 554 -27.42 -0.70 -11.27
N VAL A 555 -28.65 -0.30 -10.96
CA VAL A 555 -29.47 0.54 -11.85
C VAL A 555 -29.10 2.02 -11.73
N ASP A 556 -28.70 2.44 -10.53
CA ASP A 556 -28.48 3.84 -10.15
C ASP A 556 -26.99 4.17 -9.94
N GLY A 557 -26.07 3.27 -10.35
CA GLY A 557 -24.62 3.41 -10.16
C GLY A 557 -24.13 2.95 -8.78
N VAL A 558 -22.80 3.00 -8.56
CA VAL A 558 -22.16 2.48 -7.34
C VAL A 558 -22.29 3.39 -6.11
N GLU A 559 -22.42 4.70 -6.34
CA GLU A 559 -22.45 5.71 -5.25
C GLU A 559 -23.82 5.67 -4.56
N ASP A 560 -24.90 5.83 -5.32
CA ASP A 560 -26.30 5.70 -4.85
C ASP A 560 -26.59 4.32 -4.23
N TYR A 561 -25.96 3.24 -4.73
CA TYR A 561 -26.06 1.91 -4.11
C TYR A 561 -25.37 1.85 -2.74
N SER A 562 -24.18 2.43 -2.61
CA SER A 562 -23.45 2.50 -1.32
C SER A 562 -24.19 3.40 -0.32
N HIS A 563 -24.77 4.50 -0.80
CA HIS A 563 -25.65 5.39 -0.05
C HIS A 563 -26.87 4.64 0.51
N ARG A 564 -27.56 3.87 -0.35
CA ARG A 564 -28.72 3.05 0.04
C ARG A 564 -28.37 2.02 1.11
N ILE A 565 -27.21 1.36 1.01
CA ILE A 565 -26.74 0.44 2.06
C ILE A 565 -26.55 1.20 3.39
N ALA A 566 -26.00 2.42 3.35
CA ALA A 566 -25.82 3.25 4.53
C ALA A 566 -27.16 3.66 5.17
N GLU A 567 -28.14 4.10 4.38
CA GLU A 567 -29.52 4.36 4.85
C GLU A 567 -30.16 3.11 5.45
N MET A 568 -29.99 1.94 4.81
CA MET A 568 -30.52 0.65 5.28
C MET A 568 -29.94 0.19 6.63
N ILE A 569 -28.77 0.70 7.04
CA ILE A 569 -28.21 0.49 8.39
C ILE A 569 -28.40 1.68 9.34
N GLY A 570 -29.15 2.71 8.92
CA GLY A 570 -29.51 3.87 9.74
C GLY A 570 -28.50 5.02 9.75
N LEU A 571 -27.59 5.08 8.79
CA LEU A 571 -26.66 6.20 8.59
C LEU A 571 -27.25 7.26 7.65
N ARG A 572 -26.58 8.43 7.57
CA ARG A 572 -26.96 9.53 6.67
C ARG A 572 -26.37 9.41 5.27
N ASN A 573 -25.23 8.76 5.16
CA ASN A 573 -24.54 8.43 3.91
C ASN A 573 -23.42 7.42 4.20
N GLU A 574 -22.86 6.89 3.13
CA GLU A 574 -21.77 5.93 3.07
C GLU A 574 -20.45 6.42 3.68
N SER A 575 -20.17 7.72 3.71
CA SER A 575 -18.97 8.24 4.40
C SER A 575 -19.01 7.99 5.92
N ASN A 576 -20.20 7.87 6.50
CA ASN A 576 -20.40 7.54 7.92
C ASN A 576 -20.22 6.04 8.24
N PHE A 577 -19.87 5.15 7.29
CA PHE A 577 -19.69 3.70 7.57
C PHE A 577 -18.71 3.42 8.74
N ASN A 578 -17.68 4.24 8.91
CA ASN A 578 -16.73 4.14 10.03
C ASN A 578 -17.39 4.44 11.41
N GLU A 579 -18.49 5.20 11.46
CA GLU A 579 -19.26 5.50 12.67
C GLU A 579 -20.13 4.32 13.11
N ALA A 580 -20.60 3.50 12.16
CA ALA A 580 -21.22 2.20 12.40
C ALA A 580 -20.19 1.09 12.74
N GLY A 581 -18.91 1.43 12.94
CA GLY A 581 -17.84 0.48 13.24
C GLY A 581 -17.34 -0.33 12.03
N VAL A 582 -17.83 -0.09 10.82
CA VAL A 582 -17.41 -0.81 9.61
C VAL A 582 -16.03 -0.35 9.18
N ARG A 583 -15.04 -1.25 9.17
CA ARG A 583 -13.65 -0.95 8.78
C ARG A 583 -13.10 -1.90 7.72
N THR A 584 -13.37 -3.21 7.82
CA THR A 584 -12.96 -4.25 6.86
C THR A 584 -14.18 -4.90 6.21
N VAL A 585 -14.18 -4.96 4.88
CA VAL A 585 -15.30 -5.45 4.05
C VAL A 585 -14.83 -6.61 3.17
N LEU A 586 -15.59 -7.71 3.12
CA LEU A 586 -15.39 -8.80 2.16
C LEU A 586 -16.42 -8.67 1.02
N ASP A 587 -15.95 -8.52 -0.21
CA ASP A 587 -16.78 -8.30 -1.40
C ASP A 587 -16.80 -9.57 -2.27
N ILE A 588 -17.86 -10.38 -2.13
CA ILE A 588 -17.99 -11.69 -2.75
C ILE A 588 -18.65 -11.53 -4.13
N GLY A 589 -17.93 -11.94 -5.19
CA GLY A 589 -18.37 -11.76 -6.57
C GLY A 589 -18.37 -10.28 -6.99
N CYS A 590 -17.27 -9.57 -6.73
CA CYS A 590 -17.16 -8.12 -6.88
C CYS A 590 -17.32 -7.57 -8.32
N GLY A 591 -17.46 -8.44 -9.33
CA GLY A 591 -17.65 -8.09 -10.74
C GLY A 591 -16.42 -7.40 -11.33
N PHE A 592 -16.40 -6.07 -11.28
CA PHE A 592 -15.24 -5.27 -11.68
C PHE A 592 -14.45 -4.71 -10.50
N GLY A 593 -14.86 -4.99 -9.27
CA GLY A 593 -14.31 -4.40 -8.06
C GLY A 593 -14.82 -2.98 -7.76
N SER A 594 -15.82 -2.47 -8.49
CA SER A 594 -16.27 -1.06 -8.37
C SER A 594 -16.80 -0.69 -6.99
N PHE A 595 -17.45 -1.61 -6.28
CA PHE A 595 -17.90 -1.36 -4.89
C PHE A 595 -16.70 -1.20 -3.96
N GLY A 596 -15.75 -2.14 -3.97
CA GLY A 596 -14.46 -1.99 -3.28
C GLY A 596 -13.67 -0.74 -3.71
N ALA A 597 -13.75 -0.32 -4.98
CA ALA A 597 -13.14 0.89 -5.51
C ALA A 597 -13.70 2.17 -4.86
N HIS A 598 -15.03 2.25 -4.75
CA HIS A 598 -15.74 3.37 -4.13
C HIS A 598 -15.48 3.40 -2.61
N LEU A 599 -15.65 2.27 -1.91
CA LEU A 599 -15.40 2.17 -0.46
C LEU A 599 -13.93 2.44 -0.09
N SER A 600 -12.96 2.04 -0.93
CA SER A 600 -11.53 2.32 -0.72
C SER A 600 -11.21 3.83 -0.75
N ALA A 601 -11.93 4.61 -1.57
CA ALA A 601 -11.82 6.07 -1.56
C ALA A 601 -12.29 6.70 -0.24
N MET A 602 -13.19 6.02 0.49
CA MET A 602 -13.68 6.37 1.83
C MET A 602 -12.83 5.74 2.95
N HIS A 603 -11.60 5.35 2.63
CA HIS A 603 -10.60 4.70 3.49
C HIS A 603 -10.98 3.31 4.04
N LEU A 604 -12.12 2.73 3.64
CA LEU A 604 -12.50 1.37 4.03
C LEU A 604 -11.58 0.33 3.39
N LEU A 605 -11.35 -0.79 4.09
CA LEU A 605 -10.47 -1.86 3.64
C LEU A 605 -11.31 -3.00 3.05
N THR A 606 -11.59 -2.88 1.75
CA THR A 606 -12.34 -3.91 1.01
C THR A 606 -11.38 -4.93 0.40
N LEU A 607 -11.74 -6.21 0.48
CA LEU A 607 -11.08 -7.33 -0.19
C LEU A 607 -12.10 -8.04 -1.07
N CYS A 608 -11.86 -8.07 -2.39
CA CYS A 608 -12.67 -8.88 -3.30
C CYS A 608 -12.30 -10.36 -3.20
N ILE A 609 -13.30 -11.24 -3.29
CA ILE A 609 -13.13 -12.67 -3.52
C ILE A 609 -14.10 -13.15 -4.60
N ALA A 610 -13.58 -13.86 -5.60
CA ALA A 610 -14.37 -14.45 -6.67
C ALA A 610 -13.71 -15.72 -7.21
N ASN A 611 -14.50 -16.53 -7.92
CA ASN A 611 -14.03 -17.77 -8.55
C ASN A 611 -13.06 -17.48 -9.71
N TYR A 612 -12.27 -18.48 -10.09
CA TYR A 612 -11.39 -18.39 -11.26
C TYR A 612 -12.21 -18.50 -12.54
N GLU A 613 -12.06 -17.50 -13.42
CA GLU A 613 -12.71 -17.46 -14.74
C GLU A 613 -11.61 -17.44 -15.83
N PRO A 614 -11.58 -18.41 -16.77
CA PRO A 614 -10.52 -18.51 -17.79
C PRO A 614 -10.53 -17.39 -18.86
N SER A 615 -11.61 -16.61 -18.93
CA SER A 615 -11.94 -15.73 -20.06
C SER A 615 -11.76 -14.24 -19.80
N GLY A 616 -11.83 -13.80 -18.53
CA GLY A 616 -11.83 -12.38 -18.15
C GLY A 616 -12.10 -12.10 -16.66
N SER A 617 -11.44 -12.81 -15.74
CA SER A 617 -11.84 -12.85 -14.32
C SER A 617 -11.92 -11.50 -13.60
N GLN A 618 -13.02 -11.38 -12.85
CA GLN A 618 -13.29 -10.38 -11.81
C GLN A 618 -12.07 -10.07 -10.92
N VAL A 619 -11.32 -11.11 -10.53
CA VAL A 619 -10.12 -10.96 -9.66
C VAL A 619 -8.99 -10.27 -10.42
N GLN A 620 -8.70 -10.67 -11.67
CA GLN A 620 -7.62 -10.07 -12.47
C GLN A 620 -7.91 -8.59 -12.76
N LEU A 621 -9.16 -8.26 -13.13
CA LEU A 621 -9.60 -6.87 -13.34
C LEU A 621 -9.44 -6.02 -12.08
N THR A 622 -9.79 -6.57 -10.91
CA THR A 622 -9.71 -5.86 -9.62
C THR A 622 -8.26 -5.65 -9.16
N LEU A 623 -7.37 -6.64 -9.39
CA LEU A 623 -5.93 -6.53 -9.09
C LEU A 623 -5.22 -5.50 -9.98
N GLU A 624 -5.60 -5.39 -11.25
CA GLU A 624 -5.06 -4.38 -12.17
C GLU A 624 -5.58 -2.98 -11.89
N ARG A 625 -6.78 -2.83 -11.29
CA ARG A 625 -7.27 -1.57 -10.70
C ARG A 625 -6.51 -1.16 -9.43
N GLY A 626 -5.58 -1.99 -8.95
CA GLY A 626 -4.80 -1.76 -7.73
C GLY A 626 -5.57 -2.00 -6.43
N LEU A 627 -6.64 -2.80 -6.47
CA LEU A 627 -7.48 -3.13 -5.32
C LEU A 627 -7.15 -4.52 -4.77
N PRO A 628 -7.28 -4.77 -3.44
CA PRO A 628 -7.08 -6.10 -2.89
C PRO A 628 -8.14 -7.07 -3.42
N ALA A 629 -7.70 -8.15 -4.07
CA ALA A 629 -8.56 -9.25 -4.48
C ALA A 629 -7.83 -10.60 -4.39
N MET A 630 -8.58 -11.69 -4.29
CA MET A 630 -8.03 -13.04 -4.37
C MET A 630 -9.01 -14.02 -5.03
N ILE A 631 -8.46 -15.11 -5.57
CA ILE A 631 -9.26 -16.22 -6.09
C ILE A 631 -9.75 -17.07 -4.91
N GLY A 632 -11.04 -17.37 -4.89
CA GLY A 632 -11.65 -18.29 -3.94
C GLY A 632 -13.17 -18.30 -4.02
N GLY A 633 -13.78 -19.33 -3.44
CA GLY A 633 -15.22 -19.53 -3.42
C GLY A 633 -15.65 -20.32 -2.20
N LEU A 634 -16.92 -20.20 -1.83
CA LEU A 634 -17.53 -20.85 -0.66
C LEU A 634 -17.92 -22.33 -0.90
N ALA A 635 -17.51 -22.93 -2.02
CA ALA A 635 -18.12 -24.15 -2.53
C ALA A 635 -17.75 -25.45 -1.78
N SER A 636 -16.46 -25.75 -1.58
CA SER A 636 -15.98 -26.96 -0.87
C SER A 636 -15.42 -26.70 0.54
N LYS A 637 -14.71 -25.59 0.74
CA LYS A 637 -13.88 -25.33 1.94
C LYS A 637 -14.09 -23.94 2.54
N GLN A 638 -13.74 -23.80 3.82
CA GLN A 638 -13.76 -22.53 4.53
C GLN A 638 -12.75 -21.55 3.91
N LEU A 639 -13.09 -20.26 3.89
CA LEU A 639 -12.20 -19.21 3.39
C LEU A 639 -10.98 -19.08 4.32
N PRO A 640 -9.77 -18.80 3.80
CA PRO A 640 -8.52 -18.84 4.55
C PRO A 640 -8.29 -17.63 5.48
N PHE A 641 -9.39 -17.01 5.95
CA PHE A 641 -9.39 -15.95 6.95
C PHE A 641 -9.69 -16.52 8.34
N ARG A 642 -9.26 -15.79 9.36
CA ARG A 642 -9.57 -16.11 10.76
C ARG A 642 -11.03 -15.81 11.10
N SER A 643 -11.49 -16.32 12.23
CA SER A 643 -12.79 -15.98 12.79
C SER A 643 -12.88 -14.48 13.11
N LEU A 644 -14.05 -13.87 12.92
CA LEU A 644 -14.31 -12.45 13.17
C LEU A 644 -13.35 -11.51 12.40
N ALA A 645 -13.16 -11.78 11.10
CA ALA A 645 -12.24 -11.06 10.21
C ALA A 645 -12.84 -9.82 9.52
N PHE A 646 -14.16 -9.74 9.36
CA PHE A 646 -14.84 -8.67 8.61
C PHE A 646 -15.98 -8.04 9.39
N ASP A 647 -16.13 -6.71 9.27
CA ASP A 647 -17.24 -5.96 9.86
C ASP A 647 -18.47 -5.97 8.94
N MET A 648 -18.24 -6.12 7.63
CA MET A 648 -19.27 -6.30 6.62
C MET A 648 -18.87 -7.40 5.62
N VAL A 649 -19.83 -8.23 5.22
CA VAL A 649 -19.72 -9.15 4.09
C VAL A 649 -20.79 -8.77 3.07
N HIS A 650 -20.39 -8.61 1.82
CA HIS A 650 -21.21 -8.12 0.72
C HIS A 650 -21.28 -9.16 -0.41
N CYS A 651 -22.46 -9.38 -0.98
CA CYS A 651 -22.68 -10.13 -2.22
C CYS A 651 -23.70 -9.39 -3.09
N ALA A 652 -23.25 -8.84 -4.23
CA ALA A 652 -24.11 -8.22 -5.22
C ALA A 652 -24.30 -9.14 -6.44
N ARG A 653 -25.45 -9.80 -6.52
CA ARG A 653 -25.83 -10.76 -7.57
C ARG A 653 -24.75 -11.83 -7.83
N CYS A 654 -24.02 -12.24 -6.79
CA CYS A 654 -22.80 -13.05 -6.87
C CYS A 654 -23.01 -14.53 -7.28
N GLY A 655 -24.20 -14.93 -7.71
CA GLY A 655 -24.51 -16.29 -8.19
C GLY A 655 -24.57 -17.38 -7.11
N ILE A 656 -24.49 -17.02 -5.82
CA ILE A 656 -24.51 -17.98 -4.71
C ILE A 656 -25.95 -18.20 -4.23
N ASP A 657 -26.39 -19.45 -4.31
CA ASP A 657 -27.64 -19.93 -3.72
C ASP A 657 -27.40 -20.27 -2.24
N TRP A 658 -27.66 -19.30 -1.36
CA TRP A 658 -27.29 -19.36 0.07
C TRP A 658 -28.02 -20.45 0.86
N GLU A 659 -29.16 -20.96 0.36
CA GLU A 659 -29.92 -22.07 0.95
C GLU A 659 -29.37 -23.46 0.60
N LYS A 660 -28.47 -23.58 -0.40
CA LYS A 660 -27.90 -24.89 -0.77
C LYS A 660 -26.96 -25.41 0.31
N LYS A 661 -26.78 -26.73 0.33
CA LYS A 661 -25.95 -27.47 1.32
C LYS A 661 -26.32 -27.08 2.76
N ASP A 662 -27.62 -27.13 3.07
CA ASP A 662 -28.23 -26.83 4.38
C ASP A 662 -27.70 -25.53 5.04
N GLY A 663 -27.56 -24.46 4.25
CA GLY A 663 -27.18 -23.12 4.72
C GLY A 663 -25.71 -22.95 5.09
N ILE A 664 -24.83 -23.91 4.77
CA ILE A 664 -23.42 -23.90 5.21
C ILE A 664 -22.64 -22.65 4.81
N PHE A 665 -23.01 -22.01 3.69
CA PHE A 665 -22.40 -20.76 3.23
C PHE A 665 -22.70 -19.59 4.20
N LEU A 666 -23.89 -19.54 4.79
CA LEU A 666 -24.26 -18.55 5.82
C LEU A 666 -23.54 -18.81 7.15
N VAL A 667 -23.24 -20.08 7.48
CA VAL A 667 -22.41 -20.44 8.66
C VAL A 667 -20.98 -19.93 8.49
N GLU A 668 -20.43 -20.04 7.28
CA GLU A 668 -19.11 -19.52 6.95
C GLU A 668 -19.09 -17.98 6.98
N VAL A 669 -20.15 -17.31 6.52
CA VAL A 669 -20.32 -15.85 6.69
C VAL A 669 -20.44 -15.47 8.17
N ASP A 670 -21.17 -16.22 9.00
CA ASP A 670 -21.20 -15.97 10.46
C ASP A 670 -19.80 -16.08 11.05
N ARG A 671 -19.04 -17.15 10.74
CA ARG A 671 -17.67 -17.32 11.22
C ARG A 671 -16.77 -16.13 10.89
N LEU A 672 -16.95 -15.54 9.70
CA LEU A 672 -16.18 -14.41 9.21
C LEU A 672 -16.63 -13.06 9.77
N LEU A 673 -17.92 -12.87 10.04
CA LEU A 673 -18.48 -11.62 10.55
C LEU A 673 -18.21 -11.40 12.05
N ARG A 674 -17.81 -10.17 12.38
CA ARG A 674 -17.75 -9.67 13.77
C ARG A 674 -19.16 -9.55 14.38
N PRO A 675 -19.29 -9.60 15.72
CA PRO A 675 -20.56 -9.33 16.38
C PRO A 675 -21.01 -7.89 16.07
N GLY A 676 -22.31 -7.67 15.83
CA GLY A 676 -22.84 -6.40 15.34
C GLY A 676 -22.62 -6.16 13.83
N GLY A 677 -21.78 -6.95 13.17
CA GLY A 677 -21.42 -6.81 11.75
C GLY A 677 -22.55 -7.16 10.77
N TYR A 678 -22.40 -6.69 9.54
CA TYR A 678 -23.48 -6.65 8.54
C TYR A 678 -23.27 -7.66 7.40
N PHE A 679 -24.32 -8.39 7.04
CA PHE A 679 -24.38 -9.13 5.78
C PHE A 679 -25.31 -8.40 4.80
N VAL A 680 -24.76 -7.97 3.66
CA VAL A 680 -25.46 -7.24 2.61
C VAL A 680 -25.60 -8.16 1.39
N TRP A 681 -26.84 -8.52 1.04
CA TRP A 681 -27.14 -9.43 -0.06
C TRP A 681 -28.14 -8.82 -1.03
N THR A 682 -27.75 -8.75 -2.30
CA THR A 682 -28.52 -8.11 -3.36
C THR A 682 -28.79 -9.11 -4.48
N THR A 683 -30.06 -9.40 -4.79
CA THR A 683 -30.44 -10.34 -5.85
C THR A 683 -31.82 -10.08 -6.46
N LEU A 684 -31.89 -10.21 -7.79
CA LEU A 684 -33.11 -10.09 -8.59
C LEU A 684 -34.22 -11.08 -8.19
N THR A 685 -33.88 -12.20 -7.51
CA THR A 685 -34.85 -13.18 -7.00
C THR A 685 -35.69 -12.66 -5.83
N ASN A 686 -35.17 -11.70 -5.04
CA ASN A 686 -35.82 -11.22 -3.82
C ASN A 686 -36.76 -10.02 -4.04
N THR A 687 -36.93 -9.55 -5.28
CA THR A 687 -37.88 -8.44 -5.56
C THR A 687 -39.34 -8.86 -5.31
N PRO A 688 -40.26 -7.94 -4.96
CA PRO A 688 -41.68 -8.23 -4.78
C PRO A 688 -42.41 -8.81 -6.02
N ARG A 689 -41.79 -8.71 -7.20
CA ARG A 689 -42.27 -9.36 -8.43
C ARG A 689 -41.73 -10.78 -8.57
N SER A 690 -40.45 -11.00 -8.26
CA SER A 690 -39.80 -12.32 -8.32
C SER A 690 -40.27 -13.27 -7.23
N LEU A 691 -40.56 -12.77 -6.02
CA LEU A 691 -41.14 -13.54 -4.90
C LEU A 691 -42.59 -14.02 -5.16
N ARG A 692 -43.18 -13.71 -6.32
CA ARG A 692 -44.43 -14.36 -6.78
C ARG A 692 -44.20 -15.76 -7.35
N ASN A 693 -42.96 -16.11 -7.70
CA ASN A 693 -42.60 -17.49 -7.99
C ASN A 693 -42.48 -18.27 -6.67
N LYS A 694 -43.12 -19.44 -6.61
CA LYS A 694 -43.11 -20.31 -5.42
C LYS A 694 -41.71 -20.78 -5.04
N ASP A 695 -40.84 -21.01 -6.02
CA ASP A 695 -39.48 -21.49 -5.75
C ASP A 695 -38.61 -20.38 -5.16
N ASN A 696 -38.66 -19.17 -5.74
CA ASN A 696 -38.03 -17.98 -5.15
C ASN A 696 -38.55 -17.71 -3.73
N GLN A 697 -39.87 -17.81 -3.52
CA GLN A 697 -40.50 -17.61 -2.21
C GLN A 697 -40.04 -18.66 -1.19
N LYS A 698 -39.93 -19.94 -1.60
CA LYS A 698 -39.43 -21.04 -0.76
C LYS A 698 -37.97 -20.81 -0.38
N ASN A 699 -37.11 -20.46 -1.34
CA ASN A 699 -35.69 -20.26 -1.10
C ASN A 699 -35.45 -19.00 -0.24
N TRP A 700 -36.24 -17.95 -0.42
CA TRP A 700 -36.27 -16.80 0.49
C TRP A 700 -36.61 -17.19 1.93
N VAL A 701 -37.68 -17.96 2.16
CA VAL A 701 -38.07 -18.44 3.50
C VAL A 701 -36.98 -19.31 4.12
N LEU A 702 -36.37 -20.23 3.36
CA LEU A 702 -35.26 -21.06 3.85
C LEU A 702 -34.06 -20.21 4.31
N ASN A 703 -33.67 -19.19 3.54
CA ASN A 703 -32.60 -18.27 3.93
C ASN A 703 -32.96 -17.41 5.15
N TYR A 704 -34.19 -16.91 5.22
CA TYR A 704 -34.69 -16.11 6.34
C TYR A 704 -34.71 -16.93 7.65
N ASP A 705 -35.33 -18.11 7.61
CA ASP A 705 -35.43 -19.02 8.75
C ASP A 705 -34.02 -19.45 9.23
N PHE A 706 -33.08 -19.68 8.30
CA PHE A 706 -31.70 -20.03 8.66
C PHE A 706 -30.96 -18.86 9.32
N ALA A 707 -31.12 -17.64 8.82
CA ALA A 707 -30.53 -16.44 9.40
C ALA A 707 -31.07 -16.13 10.81
N GLU A 708 -32.38 -16.27 11.05
CA GLU A 708 -32.94 -16.20 12.42
C GLU A 708 -32.35 -17.31 13.33
N ASN A 709 -32.17 -18.53 12.81
CA ASN A 709 -31.52 -19.62 13.54
C ASN A 709 -29.99 -19.40 13.75
N LEU A 710 -29.36 -18.47 13.05
CA LEU A 710 -28.01 -17.94 13.34
C LEU A 710 -28.02 -16.75 14.31
N CYS A 711 -29.18 -16.38 14.89
CA CYS A 711 -29.35 -15.18 15.69
C CYS A 711 -29.01 -13.88 14.91
N TRP A 712 -29.32 -13.81 13.63
CA TRP A 712 -29.21 -12.57 12.86
C TRP A 712 -30.52 -11.77 12.89
N GLU A 713 -30.41 -10.45 12.80
CA GLU A 713 -31.52 -9.48 12.77
C GLU A 713 -31.62 -8.87 11.37
N MET A 714 -32.77 -8.98 10.70
CA MET A 714 -32.98 -8.30 9.42
C MET A 714 -33.29 -6.83 9.68
N LEU A 715 -32.38 -5.92 9.30
CA LEU A 715 -32.54 -4.48 9.54
C LEU A 715 -33.45 -3.82 8.51
N SER A 716 -33.26 -4.17 7.24
CA SER A 716 -33.98 -3.54 6.13
C SER A 716 -33.96 -4.41 4.87
N GLN A 717 -35.01 -4.25 4.04
CA GLN A 717 -35.13 -4.81 2.70
C GLN A 717 -35.62 -3.69 1.77
N GLN A 718 -34.88 -3.42 0.68
CA GLN A 718 -35.21 -2.41 -0.33
C GLN A 718 -34.93 -2.96 -1.72
N ASP A 719 -35.94 -2.97 -2.60
CA ASP A 719 -35.91 -3.52 -3.96
C ASP A 719 -35.39 -4.97 -4.07
N GLU A 720 -34.10 -5.13 -4.39
CA GLU A 720 -33.38 -6.42 -4.48
C GLU A 720 -32.38 -6.64 -3.34
N THR A 721 -32.12 -5.63 -2.50
CA THR A 721 -31.14 -5.62 -1.41
C THR A 721 -31.78 -5.96 -0.07
N ILE A 722 -31.12 -6.79 0.73
CA ILE A 722 -31.42 -7.02 2.14
C ILE A 722 -30.15 -6.81 2.97
N VAL A 723 -30.29 -6.18 4.14
CA VAL A 723 -29.20 -6.08 5.12
C VAL A 723 -29.60 -6.80 6.41
N TRP A 724 -28.79 -7.80 6.77
CA TRP A 724 -28.83 -8.50 8.05
C TRP A 724 -27.71 -8.03 8.96
N ARG A 725 -27.91 -8.14 10.27
CA ARG A 725 -26.94 -7.86 11.32
C ARG A 725 -26.71 -9.08 12.19
N LYS A 726 -25.46 -9.50 12.35
CA LYS A 726 -25.07 -10.58 13.27
C LYS A 726 -25.21 -10.11 14.72
N THR A 727 -25.79 -10.92 15.60
CA THR A 727 -25.99 -10.53 17.00
C THR A 727 -24.70 -10.11 17.72
N SER A 728 -24.80 -9.05 18.52
CA SER A 728 -23.77 -8.67 19.50
C SER A 728 -23.79 -9.56 20.75
N LYS A 729 -24.87 -10.33 21.00
CA LYS A 729 -25.13 -11.04 22.25
C LYS A 729 -24.89 -12.55 22.11
N ILE A 730 -23.68 -13.00 22.49
CA ILE A 730 -23.27 -14.42 22.44
C ILE A 730 -24.22 -15.37 23.20
N GLN A 731 -24.98 -14.86 24.18
CA GLN A 731 -26.02 -15.61 24.89
C GLN A 731 -27.09 -16.17 23.94
N CYS A 732 -27.41 -15.46 22.85
CA CYS A 732 -28.49 -15.85 21.93
C CYS A 732 -28.31 -17.27 21.39
N TYR A 733 -27.09 -17.64 20.97
CA TYR A 733 -26.80 -18.97 20.42
C TYR A 733 -27.09 -20.11 21.40
N ASN A 734 -27.01 -19.86 22.71
CA ASN A 734 -27.30 -20.82 23.79
C ASN A 734 -28.80 -20.92 24.13
N THR A 735 -29.61 -19.91 23.75
CA THR A 735 -31.04 -19.83 24.04
C THR A 735 -31.94 -20.28 22.89
N ARG A 736 -31.37 -20.62 21.74
CA ARG A 736 -32.12 -21.13 20.57
C ARG A 736 -32.74 -22.50 20.89
N LYS A 737 -33.96 -22.72 20.40
CA LYS A 737 -34.71 -24.00 20.57
C LYS A 737 -34.32 -25.06 19.53
N ALA A 738 -33.77 -24.62 18.40
CA ALA A 738 -33.29 -25.43 17.29
C ALA A 738 -32.13 -24.68 16.60
N GLY A 739 -31.46 -25.33 15.64
CA GLY A 739 -30.33 -24.77 14.89
C GLY A 739 -29.00 -25.48 15.18
N LEU A 740 -27.94 -25.04 14.49
CA LEU A 740 -26.64 -25.72 14.50
C LEU A 740 -25.95 -25.70 15.87
N PRO A 741 -25.22 -26.78 16.23
CA PRO A 741 -24.44 -26.85 17.47
C PRO A 741 -23.28 -25.84 17.47
N LEU A 742 -22.78 -25.54 18.66
CA LEU A 742 -21.50 -24.83 18.82
C LEU A 742 -20.34 -25.81 18.57
N CYS A 743 -19.28 -25.39 17.86
CA CYS A 743 -18.08 -26.20 17.66
C CYS A 743 -17.33 -26.43 18.97
N ASP A 744 -16.70 -27.59 19.20
CA ASP A 744 -15.90 -27.82 20.41
C ASP A 744 -14.65 -26.91 20.50
N ASP A 745 -14.21 -26.61 21.73
CA ASP A 745 -13.06 -25.75 22.00
C ASP A 745 -11.72 -26.30 21.44
N THR A 746 -11.64 -27.61 21.13
CA THR A 746 -10.52 -28.25 20.43
C THR A 746 -10.56 -28.05 18.91
N HIS A 747 -11.74 -27.84 18.34
CA HIS A 747 -11.98 -27.66 16.90
C HIS A 747 -11.97 -26.18 16.47
N ASP A 748 -11.85 -25.23 17.41
CA ASP A 748 -11.62 -23.79 17.19
C ASP A 748 -10.19 -23.48 16.69
N ILE A 749 -9.37 -24.51 16.40
CA ILE A 749 -8.10 -24.36 15.68
C ILE A 749 -8.39 -23.90 14.25
N GLU A 750 -7.99 -22.66 13.98
CA GLU A 750 -8.12 -22.01 12.67
C GLU A 750 -7.18 -22.68 11.66
N CYS A 751 -7.78 -23.30 10.65
CA CYS A 751 -7.13 -24.12 9.62
C CYS A 751 -7.43 -23.51 8.24
N PRO A 752 -6.43 -23.00 7.51
CA PRO A 752 -6.62 -22.52 6.14
C PRO A 752 -7.12 -23.67 5.25
N TYR A 753 -8.14 -23.40 4.44
CA TYR A 753 -8.67 -24.35 3.46
C TYR A 753 -9.10 -25.72 4.04
N CYS A 754 -9.51 -25.76 5.30
CA CYS A 754 -10.19 -26.92 5.86
C CYS A 754 -11.60 -27.10 5.25
N PRO A 755 -12.15 -28.33 5.20
CA PRO A 755 -13.55 -28.57 4.86
C PRO A 755 -14.51 -27.78 5.75
N HIS A 756 -15.69 -27.47 5.24
CA HIS A 756 -16.74 -26.79 6.01
C HIS A 756 -17.11 -27.55 7.29
N LYS A 757 -17.24 -26.82 8.39
CA LYS A 757 -17.67 -27.35 9.70
C LYS A 757 -19.13 -27.01 9.94
N PHE A 758 -19.96 -28.01 10.17
CA PHE A 758 -21.41 -27.88 10.42
C PHE A 758 -21.73 -27.42 11.87
N CYS A 759 -21.02 -26.40 12.34
CA CYS A 759 -21.13 -25.87 13.70
C CYS A 759 -20.74 -24.38 13.74
N ILE A 760 -21.25 -23.67 14.74
CA ILE A 760 -20.99 -22.24 14.96
C ILE A 760 -19.73 -22.09 15.84
N GLY A 761 -18.77 -21.29 15.39
CA GLY A 761 -17.46 -21.16 16.04
C GLY A 761 -17.53 -20.59 17.45
N ARG A 762 -16.89 -21.26 18.43
CA ARG A 762 -16.77 -20.78 19.82
C ARG A 762 -15.62 -19.81 19.99
N THR A 763 -15.67 -18.71 19.24
CA THR A 763 -14.76 -17.58 19.41
C THR A 763 -14.76 -17.14 20.88
N ARG A 764 -13.65 -17.45 21.57
CA ARG A 764 -13.44 -17.27 23.03
C ARG A 764 -14.08 -15.97 23.52
N ARG A 765 -14.83 -16.00 24.63
CA ARG A 765 -15.67 -14.88 25.11
C ARG A 765 -14.99 -13.51 25.12
N GLN A 766 -13.67 -13.44 25.31
CA GLN A 766 -12.87 -12.21 25.26
C GLN A 766 -12.79 -11.60 23.85
N ARG A 767 -12.71 -12.43 22.79
CA ARG A 767 -12.65 -12.01 21.36
C ARG A 767 -13.99 -11.51 20.82
N TRP A 768 -15.11 -11.76 21.53
CA TRP A 768 -16.47 -11.38 21.12
C TRP A 768 -16.77 -9.89 21.45
N ILE A 769 -16.16 -8.99 20.69
CA ILE A 769 -16.35 -7.54 20.84
C ILE A 769 -17.22 -7.01 19.68
N PRO A 770 -18.40 -6.42 19.96
CA PRO A 770 -19.25 -5.79 18.95
C PRO A 770 -18.52 -4.66 18.21
N ILE A 771 -18.77 -4.49 16.91
CA ILE A 771 -18.06 -3.50 16.08
C ILE A 771 -18.21 -2.06 16.58
N GLU A 772 -19.32 -1.76 17.25
CA GLU A 772 -19.69 -0.47 17.82
C GLU A 772 -18.98 -0.19 19.15
N GLU A 773 -18.53 -1.23 19.85
CA GLU A 773 -17.73 -1.15 21.09
C GLU A 773 -16.22 -1.09 20.80
N ARG A 774 -15.81 -1.30 19.54
CA ARG A 774 -14.40 -1.14 19.13
C ARG A 774 -14.05 0.35 19.10
N ARG A 775 -12.80 0.68 19.44
CA ARG A 775 -12.26 2.03 19.19
C ARG A 775 -12.40 2.42 17.72
N THR A 776 -12.54 3.70 17.42
CA THR A 776 -12.55 4.19 16.02
C THR A 776 -11.14 4.28 15.44
N TRP A 777 -11.01 4.19 14.11
CA TRP A 777 -9.77 4.49 13.40
C TRP A 777 -9.46 6.00 13.51
N PRO A 778 -8.18 6.43 13.68
CA PRO A 778 -6.95 5.66 13.68
C PRO A 778 -6.53 5.07 15.03
N SER A 779 -7.29 5.26 16.11
CA SER A 779 -6.87 4.82 17.46
C SER A 779 -6.79 3.30 17.65
N GLN A 780 -7.42 2.51 16.76
CA GLN A 780 -7.19 1.05 16.64
C GLN A 780 -5.76 0.67 16.19
N ALA A 781 -5.03 1.56 15.51
CA ALA A 781 -3.75 1.24 14.87
C ALA A 781 -2.61 0.95 15.87
N ILE A 782 -2.79 1.36 17.13
CA ILE A 782 -1.85 1.14 18.24
C ILE A 782 -2.60 0.38 19.34
N PRO A 783 -2.66 -0.97 19.27
CA PRO A 783 -3.32 -1.76 20.30
C PRO A 783 -2.53 -1.67 21.61
N ASN A 784 -3.23 -1.48 22.73
CA ASN A 784 -2.61 -1.49 24.05
C ASN A 784 -2.45 -2.93 24.57
N THR A 785 -1.73 -3.08 25.68
CA THR A 785 -1.45 -4.40 26.29
C THR A 785 -2.72 -5.18 26.66
N THR A 786 -3.80 -4.48 27.01
CA THR A 786 -5.11 -5.08 27.32
C THR A 786 -5.77 -5.63 26.06
N GLU A 787 -5.74 -4.88 24.95
CA GLU A 787 -6.25 -5.32 23.65
C GLU A 787 -5.44 -6.49 23.08
N LEU A 788 -4.11 -6.50 23.25
CA LEU A 788 -3.28 -7.65 22.88
C LEU A 788 -3.62 -8.90 23.72
N SER A 789 -3.93 -8.73 25.01
CA SER A 789 -4.33 -9.86 25.88
C SER A 789 -5.68 -10.49 25.48
N ILE A 790 -6.59 -9.72 24.86
CA ILE A 790 -7.87 -10.23 24.33
C ILE A 790 -7.68 -11.22 23.17
N TYR A 791 -6.56 -11.11 22.45
CA TYR A 791 -6.18 -12.04 21.37
C TYR A 791 -5.36 -13.24 21.86
N ASP A 792 -5.27 -13.48 23.18
CA ASP A 792 -4.41 -14.49 23.82
C ASP A 792 -2.90 -14.33 23.50
N ILE A 793 -2.47 -13.13 23.06
CA ILE A 793 -1.07 -12.82 22.69
C ILE A 793 -0.23 -12.56 23.95
N HIS A 794 0.00 -13.61 24.73
CA HIS A 794 1.13 -13.65 25.67
C HIS A 794 2.43 -13.87 24.87
N PRO A 795 3.60 -13.32 25.24
CA PRO A 795 4.84 -13.51 24.48
C PRO A 795 5.20 -14.98 24.21
N ASP A 796 5.02 -15.85 25.19
CA ASP A 796 5.29 -17.30 25.07
C ASP A 796 4.28 -18.01 24.17
N HIS A 797 3.00 -17.58 24.23
CA HIS A 797 1.95 -18.07 23.35
C HIS A 797 2.18 -17.61 21.91
N PHE A 798 2.65 -16.38 21.69
CA PHE A 798 3.04 -15.85 20.38
C PHE A 798 4.21 -16.64 19.78
N ILE A 799 5.19 -17.06 20.59
CA ILE A 799 6.25 -17.97 20.15
C ILE A 799 5.68 -19.35 19.78
N GLY A 800 4.79 -19.92 20.60
CA GLY A 800 4.13 -21.20 20.31
C GLY A 800 3.31 -21.17 19.03
N ASP A 801 2.49 -20.13 18.83
CA ASP A 801 1.69 -19.95 17.62
C ASP A 801 2.59 -19.61 16.42
N SER A 802 3.67 -18.85 16.59
CA SER A 802 4.65 -18.60 15.51
C SER A 802 5.34 -19.90 15.06
N LEU A 803 5.71 -20.79 15.98
CA LEU A 803 6.26 -22.11 15.66
C LEU A 803 5.22 -23.01 14.97
N LYS A 804 3.98 -23.00 15.45
CA LYS A 804 2.86 -23.75 14.85
C LYS A 804 2.51 -23.26 13.44
N TRP A 805 2.42 -21.94 13.23
CA TRP A 805 2.18 -21.35 11.93
C TRP A 805 3.37 -21.55 11.00
N LYS A 806 4.61 -21.46 11.49
CA LYS A 806 5.81 -21.86 10.72
C LYS A 806 5.73 -23.32 10.27
N SER A 807 5.24 -24.22 11.12
CA SER A 807 5.04 -25.63 10.79
C SER A 807 3.85 -25.90 9.85
N ALA A 808 2.79 -25.09 9.89
CA ALA A 808 1.74 -25.14 8.88
C ALA A 808 2.23 -24.64 7.52
N VAL A 809 2.89 -23.47 7.52
CA VAL A 809 3.45 -22.78 6.34
C VAL A 809 4.53 -23.61 5.64
N GLN A 810 5.31 -24.41 6.39
CA GLN A 810 6.25 -25.38 5.84
C GLN A 810 5.64 -26.30 4.77
N ASN A 811 4.36 -26.70 4.90
CA ASN A 811 3.74 -27.60 3.94
C ASN A 811 3.33 -26.92 2.61
N TYR A 812 3.23 -25.59 2.57
CA TYR A 812 2.62 -24.87 1.43
C TYR A 812 3.62 -24.18 0.49
N TRP A 813 4.88 -23.93 0.89
CA TRP A 813 5.86 -23.22 0.03
C TRP A 813 6.29 -23.98 -1.24
N CYS A 814 5.99 -25.29 -1.33
CA CYS A 814 6.19 -26.07 -2.56
C CYS A 814 4.94 -26.11 -3.46
N GLU A 815 3.84 -25.46 -3.08
CA GLU A 815 2.64 -25.29 -3.91
C GLU A 815 2.61 -23.88 -4.52
N ALA A 816 2.36 -23.79 -5.83
CA ALA A 816 2.31 -22.51 -6.53
C ALA A 816 1.01 -21.74 -6.20
N PHE A 817 1.10 -20.43 -5.99
CA PHE A 817 0.02 -19.62 -5.45
C PHE A 817 -1.17 -19.50 -6.42
N PRO A 818 -2.42 -19.73 -5.98
CA PRO A 818 -3.61 -19.57 -6.81
C PRO A 818 -3.95 -18.07 -7.02
N THR A 819 -3.12 -17.40 -7.78
CA THR A 819 -3.25 -15.98 -8.16
C THR A 819 -2.73 -15.77 -9.59
N TYR A 820 -3.10 -14.64 -10.19
CA TYR A 820 -2.68 -14.27 -11.54
C TYR A 820 -1.18 -13.95 -11.59
N PRO A 821 -0.48 -14.26 -12.70
CA PRO A 821 0.87 -13.74 -12.90
C PRO A 821 0.89 -12.21 -12.82
N ARG A 822 1.97 -11.63 -12.32
CA ARG A 822 2.17 -10.16 -12.21
C ARG A 822 1.10 -9.47 -11.34
N THR A 823 0.79 -10.08 -10.20
CA THR A 823 -0.16 -9.56 -9.19
C THR A 823 0.49 -8.57 -8.21
N TYR A 824 1.73 -8.80 -7.77
CA TYR A 824 2.33 -8.07 -6.64
C TYR A 824 3.45 -7.13 -7.06
N ASP A 825 3.45 -5.92 -6.50
CA ASP A 825 4.54 -4.94 -6.69
C ASP A 825 5.74 -5.21 -5.75
N MET A 826 5.55 -5.99 -4.69
CA MET A 826 6.60 -6.40 -3.76
C MET A 826 6.32 -7.75 -3.10
N VAL A 827 7.35 -8.60 -2.99
CA VAL A 827 7.37 -9.82 -2.17
C VAL A 827 8.44 -9.66 -1.08
N HIS A 828 8.04 -9.80 0.19
CA HIS A 828 8.95 -9.81 1.33
C HIS A 828 8.92 -11.17 2.01
N ALA A 829 10.08 -11.82 2.11
CA ALA A 829 10.26 -13.09 2.81
C ALA A 829 11.36 -12.97 3.87
N GLN A 830 11.16 -13.65 5.00
CA GLN A 830 12.20 -13.80 6.02
C GLN A 830 12.27 -15.28 6.45
N GLY A 831 13.48 -15.81 6.64
CA GLY A 831 13.71 -17.20 7.03
C GLY A 831 13.23 -18.28 6.03
N LEU A 832 12.86 -17.88 4.81
CA LEU A 832 12.32 -18.74 3.75
C LEU A 832 13.35 -19.77 3.26
N LEU A 833 14.60 -19.35 3.09
CA LEU A 833 15.70 -20.22 2.64
C LEU A 833 16.06 -21.20 3.76
N SER A 834 16.08 -20.72 5.02
CA SER A 834 16.29 -21.57 6.20
C SER A 834 15.16 -22.57 6.43
N MET A 835 13.93 -22.28 5.98
CA MET A 835 12.84 -23.28 5.98
C MET A 835 13.02 -24.30 4.85
N HIS A 836 13.36 -23.83 3.65
CA HIS A 836 13.46 -24.63 2.42
C HIS A 836 14.36 -25.87 2.54
N GLN A 837 15.40 -25.84 3.38
CA GLN A 837 16.34 -26.95 3.60
C GLN A 837 15.71 -28.30 4.04
N HIS A 838 14.43 -28.32 4.40
CA HIS A 838 13.70 -29.52 4.85
C HIS A 838 12.66 -30.05 3.82
N HIS A 839 12.64 -29.55 2.58
CA HIS A 839 11.56 -29.79 1.62
C HIS A 839 11.96 -30.55 0.34
N THR A 840 10.95 -30.89 -0.47
CA THR A 840 11.06 -31.72 -1.68
C THR A 840 11.05 -30.93 -3.00
N CYS A 841 10.60 -29.68 -3.01
CA CYS A 841 10.79 -28.76 -4.13
C CYS A 841 12.22 -28.19 -4.14
N SER A 842 12.63 -27.58 -5.25
CA SER A 842 13.92 -26.89 -5.38
C SER A 842 13.79 -25.38 -5.12
N ILE A 843 14.92 -24.73 -4.83
CA ILE A 843 14.94 -23.27 -4.63
C ILE A 843 14.59 -22.51 -5.91
N ASN A 844 14.84 -23.11 -7.08
CA ASN A 844 14.46 -22.56 -8.37
C ASN A 844 12.94 -22.51 -8.53
N ASP A 845 12.20 -23.51 -8.03
CA ASP A 845 10.73 -23.53 -8.11
C ASP A 845 10.11 -22.37 -7.33
N ILE A 846 10.63 -22.10 -6.13
CA ILE A 846 10.23 -20.95 -5.30
C ILE A 846 10.55 -19.63 -6.02
N PHE A 847 11.76 -19.49 -6.58
CA PHE A 847 12.19 -18.27 -7.26
C PHE A 847 11.43 -18.03 -8.59
N LEU A 848 11.11 -19.08 -9.36
CA LEU A 848 10.25 -19.02 -10.55
C LEU A 848 8.80 -18.63 -10.18
N GLU A 849 8.29 -19.14 -9.07
CA GLU A 849 6.95 -18.77 -8.59
C GLU A 849 6.90 -17.31 -8.11
N VAL A 850 7.96 -16.82 -7.45
CA VAL A 850 8.10 -15.39 -7.13
C VAL A 850 8.16 -14.55 -8.40
N ASP A 851 8.97 -14.93 -9.40
CA ASP A 851 9.05 -14.24 -10.70
C ASP A 851 7.68 -14.17 -11.39
N ARG A 852 6.93 -15.28 -11.39
CA ARG A 852 5.57 -15.36 -11.96
C ARG A 852 4.61 -14.38 -11.29
N ILE A 853 4.56 -14.31 -9.96
CA ILE A 853 3.56 -13.48 -9.25
C ILE A 853 3.96 -12.01 -9.15
N LEU A 854 5.23 -11.68 -9.30
CA LEU A 854 5.76 -10.32 -9.22
C LEU A 854 5.52 -9.56 -10.53
N ARG A 855 5.30 -8.24 -10.43
CA ARG A 855 5.21 -7.35 -11.59
C ARG A 855 6.61 -6.99 -12.11
N PRO A 856 6.76 -6.65 -13.40
CA PRO A 856 7.93 -5.92 -13.90
C PRO A 856 8.19 -4.67 -13.04
N GLU A 857 9.47 -4.39 -12.74
CA GLU A 857 9.92 -3.39 -11.76
C GLU A 857 9.48 -3.61 -10.30
N GLY A 858 8.89 -4.77 -9.99
CA GLY A 858 8.56 -5.19 -8.64
C GLY A 858 9.79 -5.56 -7.80
N TRP A 859 9.62 -5.57 -6.48
CA TRP A 859 10.72 -5.71 -5.53
C TRP A 859 10.64 -7.04 -4.77
N VAL A 860 11.75 -7.77 -4.71
CA VAL A 860 11.91 -8.91 -3.80
C VAL A 860 12.84 -8.49 -2.67
N ILE A 861 12.46 -8.80 -1.43
CA ILE A 861 13.26 -8.56 -0.24
C ILE A 861 13.36 -9.87 0.53
N ILE A 862 14.55 -10.47 0.63
CA ILE A 862 14.76 -11.73 1.36
C ILE A 862 15.73 -11.50 2.52
N ARG A 863 15.25 -11.68 3.75
CA ARG A 863 16.08 -11.70 4.97
C ARG A 863 16.30 -13.12 5.46
N ASP A 864 17.52 -13.64 5.36
CA ASP A 864 17.86 -14.98 5.81
C ASP A 864 19.32 -15.05 6.30
N THR A 865 19.79 -16.26 6.65
CA THR A 865 21.17 -16.50 7.04
C THR A 865 22.15 -16.13 5.92
N THR A 866 23.30 -15.56 6.31
CA THR A 866 24.32 -15.03 5.39
C THR A 866 24.70 -16.00 4.27
N SER A 867 24.92 -17.28 4.60
CA SER A 867 25.33 -18.31 3.63
C SER A 867 24.24 -18.64 2.60
N LEU A 868 22.96 -18.68 3.01
CA LEU A 868 21.85 -18.96 2.10
C LEU A 868 21.55 -17.76 1.19
N VAL A 869 21.59 -16.56 1.74
CA VAL A 869 21.47 -15.29 0.99
C VAL A 869 22.55 -15.18 -0.08
N GLU A 870 23.80 -15.52 0.25
CA GLU A 870 24.91 -15.48 -0.71
C GLU A 870 24.81 -16.59 -1.78
N ALA A 871 24.26 -17.76 -1.46
CA ALA A 871 24.02 -18.83 -2.42
C ALA A 871 22.94 -18.48 -3.47
N VAL A 872 21.76 -17.98 -3.04
CA VAL A 872 20.63 -17.69 -3.95
C VAL A 872 20.83 -16.44 -4.82
N ARG A 873 21.89 -15.66 -4.57
CA ARG A 873 22.35 -14.62 -5.51
C ARG A 873 22.62 -15.19 -6.90
N SER A 874 23.07 -16.44 -6.99
CA SER A 874 23.29 -17.13 -8.27
C SER A 874 21.99 -17.45 -9.02
N VAL A 875 20.88 -17.72 -8.30
CA VAL A 875 19.54 -17.94 -8.85
C VAL A 875 18.94 -16.61 -9.32
N SER A 876 19.07 -15.57 -8.51
CA SER A 876 18.64 -14.20 -8.84
C SER A 876 19.25 -13.70 -10.16
N ALA A 877 20.53 -14.01 -10.39
CA ALA A 877 21.23 -13.68 -11.63
C ALA A 877 20.74 -14.49 -12.85
N GLN A 878 20.28 -15.73 -12.67
CA GLN A 878 19.69 -16.55 -13.75
C GLN A 878 18.32 -16.01 -14.17
N LEU A 879 17.53 -15.48 -13.23
CA LEU A 879 16.29 -14.74 -13.50
C LEU A 879 16.51 -13.31 -14.03
N LYS A 880 17.78 -12.88 -14.19
CA LYS A 880 18.16 -11.55 -14.69
C LYS A 880 17.68 -10.39 -13.77
N TRP A 881 17.46 -10.67 -12.47
CA TRP A 881 17.09 -9.69 -11.44
C TRP A 881 18.30 -8.85 -10.96
N GLU A 882 18.06 -7.59 -10.58
CA GLU A 882 19.09 -6.74 -9.94
C GLU A 882 19.10 -6.91 -8.40
N ALA A 883 19.85 -7.89 -7.90
CA ALA A 883 19.93 -8.20 -6.46
C ALA A 883 20.97 -7.37 -5.69
N ARG A 884 20.66 -6.94 -4.45
CA ARG A 884 21.49 -6.01 -3.66
C ARG A 884 21.67 -6.47 -2.20
N LEU A 885 22.82 -7.04 -1.89
CA LEU A 885 23.16 -7.47 -0.53
C LEU A 885 23.32 -6.28 0.44
N ILE A 886 22.58 -6.32 1.55
CA ILE A 886 22.64 -5.36 2.66
C ILE A 886 22.94 -6.11 3.96
N GLU A 887 23.93 -5.63 4.72
CA GLU A 887 24.26 -6.16 6.04
C GLU A 887 23.33 -5.59 7.12
N ILE A 888 22.98 -6.40 8.13
CA ILE A 888 22.03 -6.02 9.18
C ILE A 888 22.81 -5.53 10.41
N ASP A 889 22.67 -4.24 10.74
CA ASP A 889 23.32 -3.64 11.91
C ASP A 889 22.99 -4.44 13.19
N GLY A 890 24.03 -4.96 13.83
CA GLY A 890 23.94 -5.75 15.06
C GLY A 890 23.76 -7.27 14.87
N ASN A 891 23.48 -7.79 13.65
CA ASN A 891 23.42 -9.23 13.39
C ASN A 891 24.27 -9.66 12.19
N LYS A 892 25.40 -10.33 12.46
CA LYS A 892 26.32 -10.82 11.41
C LYS A 892 25.95 -12.18 10.81
N ASP A 893 25.01 -12.89 11.43
CA ASP A 893 24.61 -14.22 10.98
C ASP A 893 23.47 -14.16 9.93
N GLU A 894 22.83 -13.00 9.77
CA GLU A 894 21.78 -12.73 8.78
C GLU A 894 22.19 -11.61 7.80
N LYS A 895 21.67 -11.67 6.57
CA LYS A 895 21.72 -10.60 5.57
C LYS A 895 20.36 -10.37 4.93
N LEU A 896 20.24 -9.25 4.21
CA LEU A 896 19.12 -8.94 3.34
C LEU A 896 19.60 -8.92 1.87
N LEU A 897 18.76 -9.44 0.97
CA LEU A 897 18.93 -9.51 -0.49
C LEU A 897 17.92 -8.61 -1.22
#